data_AF-A0A2G1MEV5-F1
#
_entry.id   AF-A0A2G1MEV5-F1
#
_cell.length_a   1.000
_cell.length_b   1.000
_cell.length_c   1.000
_cell.angle_alpha   90.00
_cell.angle_beta   90.00
_cell.angle_gamma   90.00
#
_symmetry.space_group_name_H-M   'P 1'
#
loop_
_entity.id
_entity.type
_entity.pdbx_description
1 polymer ?
#
loop_
_entity_poly.entity_id
_entity_poly.type
_entity_poly.pdbx_seq_one_letter_code
_entity_poly.pdbx_strand_id
1 'polypeptide(L)'
;MPITEALKPTPFAAGLEVWSSGDGTPGSDTYAQSGAGVFVPADQDFGGALEILKTNSVQKLRYMGETPVRPGLYIRVTARAKALSGPLPGLRIAGWAGRESGAHLGGVDEAGPVTELAAYGEVVEVSAIIGPGLQEGVDLIWPQADYGHLGLDLTGASGGVVRIDDIEIEDVTHLFAADLAGVVDVRDYGARGDGTGNEATAFAAADAAAAGRTVLVPEGRYRIASDVTFRSHVRFVGTVEPVGATKLILQRDFRFGAYLDALGNEELAFTKAFQALLSFSDHESLDLEGRRIGLTKPFDMAAAVPDRETFATRRVVRNGQFQPIDGAAWTPATVTSRASYAAANPYRLDNVAKAGSIAPGSLVTGNGVGREVYVKSVDAANDRVVLSQPLYDAEGVQIFTFTRFRYLIDFSGFRDLSQFVFDDIEFQCNGVASGLILPPAGLTFHLRDCFVTKPRDRGLTSHGGGCQGMMIDRCQFLSNEQGLPVEQRKTLCFNANANDVKIRDCRIVLFEHFCVLAGTGNLISNNHWFHGDSSSDGVRKGGIILTRPNPASLIVGNYIDNNFIEWSNEHDESPARGTQFSFGGLTVTGNIFICTDAARWFNWIVIKPRGPGHYIHGLHVTGNVFRTFNGNIDRVERVDTSFADLDYGRMRDITFESNAFHGINEPARNPASLSHREAAATRVWVINSAPLLPFGGRARVVEAALPEGRLEDASGGTVHESPWIDPEHGAGGRKFRVLWSRPVAGRMRCRVRMDQPG
;
A
#
# COMPACT_ATOMS: atom_id res chain seq x y z
N MET A 1 -2.50 -19.14 45.61
CA MET A 1 -2.16 -19.15 47.05
C MET A 1 -0.65 -19.29 47.15
N PRO A 2 0.05 -18.53 48.00
CA PRO A 2 1.49 -18.70 48.17
C PRO A 2 1.73 -20.12 48.72
N ILE A 3 2.61 -20.88 48.06
CA ILE A 3 3.00 -22.26 48.38
C ILE A 3 3.82 -22.34 49.70
N THR A 4 3.99 -21.22 50.40
CA THR A 4 4.91 -21.04 51.52
C THR A 4 4.61 -21.93 52.73
N GLU A 5 3.38 -22.39 52.96
CA GLU A 5 3.10 -23.34 54.06
C GLU A 5 3.50 -24.78 53.73
N ALA A 6 3.53 -25.17 52.45
CA ALA A 6 3.86 -26.55 52.03
C ALA A 6 5.37 -26.81 51.88
N LEU A 7 6.20 -25.76 51.94
CA LEU A 7 7.66 -25.87 51.80
C LEU A 7 8.39 -25.96 53.15
N LYS A 8 7.78 -25.50 54.25
CA LYS A 8 8.45 -25.44 55.55
C LYS A 8 8.67 -26.84 56.14
N PRO A 9 9.92 -27.24 56.44
CA PRO A 9 10.18 -28.45 57.19
C PRO A 9 9.53 -28.41 58.58
N THR A 10 9.23 -29.59 59.12
CA THR A 10 8.70 -29.71 60.48
C THR A 10 9.80 -29.33 61.48
N PRO A 11 9.60 -28.34 62.38
CA PRO A 11 10.65 -27.91 63.30
C PRO A 11 11.07 -29.05 64.24
N PHE A 12 12.34 -29.09 64.66
CA PHE A 12 12.88 -30.13 65.53
C PHE A 12 12.11 -30.26 66.85
N ALA A 13 11.53 -29.15 67.35
CA ALA A 13 10.72 -29.11 68.56
C ALA A 13 9.42 -29.94 68.47
N ALA A 14 8.95 -30.24 67.26
CA ALA A 14 7.79 -31.10 67.03
C ALA A 14 8.13 -32.60 66.99
N GLY A 15 9.40 -32.96 67.12
CA GLY A 15 9.87 -34.34 67.12
C GLY A 15 10.95 -34.60 66.06
N LEU A 16 11.77 -35.63 66.31
CA LEU A 16 12.87 -36.03 65.42
C LEU A 16 12.52 -37.23 64.53
N GLU A 17 11.26 -37.66 64.52
CA GLU A 17 10.75 -38.82 63.76
C GLU A 17 10.74 -38.58 62.25
N VAL A 18 10.72 -37.32 61.81
CA VAL A 18 10.74 -36.92 60.39
C VAL A 18 12.10 -36.35 59.95
N TRP A 19 13.11 -36.50 60.79
CA TRP A 19 14.48 -36.06 60.54
C TRP A 19 15.40 -37.27 60.44
N SER A 20 15.84 -37.57 59.22
CA SER A 20 16.60 -38.77 58.91
C SER A 20 18.10 -38.57 58.99
N SER A 21 18.79 -39.60 59.48
CA SER A 21 20.25 -39.75 59.41
C SER A 21 20.72 -40.44 58.11
N GLY A 22 19.79 -40.84 57.25
CA GLY A 22 19.98 -41.38 55.89
C GLY A 22 19.54 -40.40 54.81
N ASP A 23 18.98 -40.92 53.71
CA ASP A 23 18.55 -40.10 52.55
C ASP A 23 17.15 -39.46 52.71
N GLY A 24 16.47 -39.70 53.83
CA GLY A 24 15.13 -39.19 54.08
C GLY A 24 14.00 -39.99 53.41
N THR A 25 14.35 -40.96 52.55
CA THR A 25 13.40 -41.85 51.87
C THR A 25 12.71 -42.82 52.85
N PRO A 26 11.54 -43.37 52.49
CA PRO A 26 10.84 -44.36 53.31
C PRO A 26 11.74 -45.52 53.75
N GLY A 27 11.80 -45.77 55.06
CA GLY A 27 12.66 -46.79 55.66
C GLY A 27 14.05 -46.31 56.09
N SER A 28 14.40 -45.04 55.87
CA SER A 28 15.63 -44.45 56.40
C SER A 28 15.59 -44.29 57.93
N ASP A 29 16.73 -44.50 58.60
CA ASP A 29 16.86 -44.30 60.05
C ASP A 29 16.62 -42.84 60.45
N THR A 30 15.93 -42.61 61.57
CA THR A 30 15.56 -41.28 62.07
C THR A 30 16.35 -40.90 63.33
N TYR A 31 16.54 -39.60 63.56
CA TYR A 31 17.27 -39.13 64.74
C TYR A 31 16.52 -39.44 66.05
N ALA A 32 15.20 -39.65 66.02
CA ALA A 32 14.42 -40.15 67.16
C ALA A 32 14.85 -41.55 67.64
N GLN A 33 15.47 -42.36 66.77
CA GLN A 33 15.85 -43.75 67.07
C GLN A 33 17.35 -44.02 66.92
N SER A 34 18.11 -43.09 66.34
CA SER A 34 19.54 -43.26 66.01
C SER A 34 20.49 -43.39 67.22
N GLY A 35 20.12 -42.84 68.38
CA GLY A 35 21.01 -42.67 69.54
C GLY A 35 22.15 -41.65 69.34
N ALA A 36 22.27 -41.05 68.15
CA ALA A 36 23.32 -40.10 67.77
C ALA A 36 22.80 -38.66 67.60
N GLY A 37 21.52 -38.40 67.90
CA GLY A 37 20.95 -37.07 67.92
C GLY A 37 19.93 -36.89 69.05
N VAL A 38 19.86 -35.68 69.60
CA VAL A 38 18.92 -35.32 70.67
C VAL A 38 18.39 -33.90 70.45
N PHE A 39 17.11 -33.71 70.74
CA PHE A 39 16.51 -32.38 70.73
C PHE A 39 16.92 -31.62 72.01
N VAL A 40 17.45 -30.41 71.83
CA VAL A 40 17.85 -29.49 72.88
C VAL A 40 16.83 -28.35 72.92
N PRO A 41 15.98 -28.26 73.97
CA PRO A 41 14.84 -27.34 73.98
C PRO A 41 15.20 -25.87 74.25
N ALA A 42 16.42 -25.57 74.70
CA ALA A 42 16.86 -24.23 75.10
C ALA A 42 18.35 -24.01 74.83
N ASP A 43 18.75 -24.03 73.57
CA ASP A 43 20.04 -23.52 73.11
C ASP A 43 20.07 -21.99 73.10
N GLN A 44 21.20 -21.40 73.48
CA GLN A 44 21.37 -19.96 73.62
C GLN A 44 21.21 -19.18 72.29
N ASP A 45 21.55 -19.80 71.16
CA ASP A 45 21.52 -19.15 69.84
C ASP A 45 20.28 -19.56 69.02
N PHE A 46 19.79 -20.78 69.19
CA PHE A 46 18.72 -21.37 68.36
C PHE A 46 17.37 -21.52 69.07
N GLY A 47 17.32 -21.43 70.41
CA GLY A 47 16.13 -21.83 71.16
C GLY A 47 15.95 -23.35 71.11
N GLY A 48 15.22 -23.89 70.15
CA GLY A 48 15.12 -25.34 69.92
C GLY A 48 16.16 -25.80 68.90
N ALA A 49 17.04 -26.74 69.26
CA ALA A 49 18.12 -27.21 68.38
C ALA A 49 18.19 -28.73 68.32
N LEU A 50 18.66 -29.27 67.19
CA LEU A 50 19.09 -30.66 67.09
C LEU A 50 20.60 -30.74 67.39
N GLU A 51 20.98 -31.44 68.45
CA GLU A 51 22.37 -31.78 68.73
C GLU A 51 22.69 -33.15 68.15
N ILE A 52 23.71 -33.23 67.28
CA ILE A 52 24.16 -34.46 66.61
C ILE A 52 25.58 -34.78 67.04
N LEU A 53 25.80 -36.02 67.45
CA LEU A 53 27.13 -36.63 67.50
C LEU A 53 27.45 -37.20 66.11
N LYS A 54 28.39 -36.58 65.40
CA LYS A 54 28.83 -37.02 64.07
C LYS A 54 29.55 -38.35 64.19
N THR A 55 28.99 -39.41 63.60
CA THR A 55 29.56 -40.77 63.65
C THR A 55 30.11 -41.24 62.31
N ASN A 56 29.66 -40.66 61.19
CA ASN A 56 30.08 -41.01 59.83
C ASN A 56 30.95 -39.92 59.18
N SER A 57 31.70 -40.27 58.12
CA SER A 57 32.50 -39.30 57.34
C SER A 57 31.63 -38.23 56.67
N VAL A 58 30.43 -38.60 56.21
CA VAL A 58 29.34 -37.67 55.88
C VAL A 58 28.15 -38.05 56.74
N GLN A 59 27.80 -37.18 57.69
CA GLN A 59 26.63 -37.36 58.52
C GLN A 59 25.48 -36.59 57.87
N LYS A 60 24.46 -37.31 57.41
CA LYS A 60 23.31 -36.72 56.74
C LYS A 60 22.27 -36.26 57.76
N LEU A 61 21.65 -35.13 57.49
CA LEU A 61 20.42 -34.68 58.11
C LEU A 61 19.45 -34.36 56.97
N ARG A 62 18.35 -35.11 56.87
CA ARG A 62 17.36 -34.96 55.80
C ARG A 62 15.97 -34.84 56.38
N TYR A 63 15.21 -33.87 55.90
CA TYR A 63 13.77 -33.85 56.13
C TYR A 63 13.12 -34.95 55.31
N MET A 64 12.34 -35.82 55.96
CA MET A 64 11.67 -36.94 55.30
C MET A 64 10.44 -36.52 54.49
N GLY A 65 9.96 -35.29 54.67
CA GLY A 65 8.91 -34.75 53.80
C GLY A 65 9.41 -34.61 52.36
N GLU A 66 8.50 -34.77 51.41
CA GLU A 66 8.77 -34.57 49.99
C GLU A 66 8.67 -33.07 49.66
N THR A 67 9.80 -32.38 49.56
CA THR A 67 9.81 -30.99 49.13
C THR A 67 9.64 -30.95 47.60
N PRO A 68 8.58 -30.34 47.05
CA PRO A 68 8.31 -30.39 45.62
C PRO A 68 9.40 -29.72 44.79
N VAL A 69 9.79 -30.36 43.69
CA VAL A 69 10.69 -29.83 42.66
C VAL A 69 9.95 -29.93 41.33
N ARG A 70 9.76 -28.81 40.64
CA ARG A 70 9.01 -28.79 39.37
C ARG A 70 9.35 -27.55 38.54
N PRO A 71 9.11 -27.58 37.21
CA PRO A 71 9.28 -26.40 36.37
C PRO A 71 8.61 -25.15 36.95
N GLY A 72 9.37 -24.05 37.00
CA GLY A 72 8.89 -22.76 37.52
C GLY A 72 8.90 -22.61 39.05
N LEU A 73 9.54 -23.52 39.80
CA LEU A 73 9.80 -23.39 41.23
C LEU A 73 11.31 -23.46 41.51
N TYR A 74 11.84 -22.43 42.16
CA TYR A 74 13.21 -22.40 42.69
C TYR A 74 13.12 -22.23 44.20
N ILE A 75 13.82 -23.07 44.95
CA ILE A 75 13.80 -23.06 46.41
C ILE A 75 15.19 -22.79 46.96
N ARG A 76 15.28 -21.99 48.02
CA ARG A 76 16.49 -21.87 48.82
C ARG A 76 16.32 -22.68 50.09
N VAL A 77 17.30 -23.54 50.37
CA VAL A 77 17.40 -24.24 51.65
C VAL A 77 18.47 -23.54 52.47
N THR A 78 18.17 -23.23 53.73
CA THR A 78 19.09 -22.56 54.66
C THR A 78 19.20 -23.37 55.95
N ALA A 79 20.41 -23.54 56.45
CA ALA A 79 20.68 -24.23 57.72
C ALA A 79 21.73 -23.46 58.51
N ARG A 80 21.53 -23.35 59.82
CA ARG A 80 22.49 -22.74 60.76
C ARG A 80 23.00 -23.79 61.73
N ALA A 81 24.31 -23.84 61.93
CA ALA A 81 24.90 -24.82 62.84
C ALA A 81 26.14 -24.28 63.54
N LYS A 82 26.46 -24.85 64.70
CA LYS A 82 27.67 -24.56 65.48
C LYS A 82 28.27 -25.84 66.02
N ALA A 83 29.60 -25.94 66.02
CA ALA A 83 30.30 -27.03 66.68
C ALA A 83 30.41 -26.76 68.18
N LEU A 84 30.29 -27.80 69.00
CA LEU A 84 30.41 -27.70 70.46
C LEU A 84 31.70 -28.33 70.99
N SER A 85 32.09 -29.47 70.41
CA SER A 85 33.29 -30.22 70.82
C SER A 85 33.70 -31.23 69.75
N GLY A 86 34.92 -31.76 69.85
CA GLY A 86 35.46 -32.74 68.90
C GLY A 86 35.87 -32.14 67.55
N PRO A 87 36.26 -32.95 66.55
CA PRO A 87 36.65 -32.44 65.24
C PRO A 87 35.59 -31.52 64.60
N LEU A 88 36.00 -30.36 64.08
CA LEU A 88 35.12 -29.40 63.41
C LEU A 88 34.74 -29.92 62.01
N PRO A 89 33.44 -30.12 61.70
CA PRO A 89 33.00 -30.58 60.39
C PRO A 89 32.77 -29.41 59.41
N GLY A 90 32.79 -29.74 58.12
CA GLY A 90 32.30 -28.86 57.06
C GLY A 90 30.80 -29.02 56.85
N LEU A 91 30.10 -27.92 56.61
CA LEU A 91 28.65 -27.84 56.40
C LEU A 91 28.34 -27.65 54.91
N ARG A 92 27.36 -28.37 54.37
CA ARG A 92 26.78 -28.06 53.06
C ARG A 92 25.31 -28.42 53.01
N ILE A 93 24.52 -27.65 52.28
CA ILE A 93 23.17 -28.09 51.91
C ILE A 93 23.28 -29.30 50.99
N ALA A 94 22.47 -30.31 51.24
CA ALA A 94 22.44 -31.51 50.44
C ALA A 94 21.04 -32.15 50.48
N GLY A 95 20.76 -33.01 49.51
CA GLY A 95 19.45 -33.66 49.39
C GLY A 95 19.51 -35.02 48.72
N TRP A 96 18.34 -35.59 48.50
CA TRP A 96 18.11 -36.74 47.64
C TRP A 96 17.01 -36.38 46.64
N ALA A 97 17.29 -36.47 45.35
CA ALA A 97 16.37 -36.08 44.29
C ALA A 97 15.47 -37.27 43.89
N GLY A 98 14.16 -37.12 44.08
CA GLY A 98 13.16 -38.15 43.83
C GLY A 98 12.35 -37.92 42.57
N ARG A 99 11.91 -39.02 41.95
CA ARG A 99 10.86 -39.03 40.92
C ARG A 99 9.53 -39.48 41.53
N GLU A 100 8.40 -39.12 40.94
CA GLU A 100 7.04 -39.48 41.39
C GLU A 100 6.87 -41.00 41.62
N SER A 101 7.61 -41.82 40.87
CA SER A 101 7.69 -43.27 41.06
C SER A 101 8.36 -43.76 42.36
N GLY A 102 8.91 -42.86 43.19
CA GLY A 102 9.76 -43.17 44.34
C GLY A 102 11.22 -43.52 44.00
N ALA A 103 11.60 -43.45 42.71
CA ALA A 103 12.95 -43.77 42.25
C ALA A 103 13.92 -42.58 42.38
N HIS A 104 15.20 -42.87 42.64
CA HIS A 104 16.27 -41.88 42.70
C HIS A 104 16.57 -41.29 41.32
N LEU A 105 16.71 -39.96 41.25
CA LEU A 105 17.22 -39.28 40.08
C LEU A 105 18.77 -39.28 40.10
N GLY A 106 19.38 -40.27 39.47
CA GLY A 106 20.83 -40.29 39.28
C GLY A 106 21.32 -39.23 38.28
N GLY A 107 22.61 -38.88 38.36
CA GLY A 107 23.29 -38.00 37.39
C GLY A 107 23.12 -36.50 37.64
N VAL A 108 22.59 -36.11 38.80
CA VAL A 108 22.54 -34.71 39.27
C VAL A 108 23.42 -34.53 40.50
N ASP A 109 23.90 -33.32 40.73
CA ASP A 109 24.61 -32.98 41.96
C ASP A 109 23.60 -32.85 43.10
N GLU A 110 23.86 -33.56 44.21
CA GLU A 110 22.97 -33.59 45.37
C GLU A 110 23.56 -32.92 46.61
N ALA A 111 24.71 -32.27 46.44
CA ALA A 111 25.48 -31.66 47.50
C ALA A 111 26.04 -30.32 47.03
N GLY A 112 25.71 -29.25 47.74
CA GLY A 112 26.15 -27.90 47.44
C GLY A 112 27.57 -27.61 47.93
N PRO A 113 28.02 -26.35 47.81
CA PRO A 113 29.31 -25.89 48.31
C PRO A 113 29.48 -26.15 49.81
N VAL A 114 30.72 -26.49 50.23
CA VAL A 114 31.07 -26.75 51.64
C VAL A 114 31.61 -25.49 52.30
N THR A 115 31.11 -25.19 53.50
CA THR A 115 31.63 -24.17 54.42
C THR A 115 32.18 -24.83 55.68
N GLU A 116 33.47 -24.66 55.95
CA GLU A 116 34.13 -25.26 57.12
C GLU A 116 33.80 -24.51 58.42
N LEU A 117 33.48 -25.24 59.50
CA LEU A 117 33.40 -24.65 60.84
C LEU A 117 34.81 -24.36 61.36
N ALA A 118 35.05 -23.12 61.78
CA ALA A 118 36.40 -22.66 62.17
C ALA A 118 36.61 -22.62 63.69
N ALA A 119 35.54 -22.47 64.48
CA ALA A 119 35.60 -22.38 65.94
C ALA A 119 34.38 -23.02 66.62
N TYR A 120 34.53 -23.35 67.91
CA TYR A 120 33.40 -23.82 68.73
C TYR A 120 32.51 -22.67 69.17
N GLY A 121 31.20 -22.91 69.22
CA GLY A 121 30.20 -21.94 69.63
C GLY A 121 29.90 -20.86 68.58
N GLU A 122 30.64 -20.80 67.48
CA GLU A 122 30.36 -19.91 66.35
C GLU A 122 29.21 -20.48 65.51
N VAL A 123 28.17 -19.68 65.31
CA VAL A 123 27.04 -20.01 64.44
C VAL A 123 27.42 -19.71 63.00
N VAL A 124 27.37 -20.72 62.13
CA VAL A 124 27.61 -20.60 60.70
C VAL A 124 26.32 -20.94 59.95
N GLU A 125 25.95 -20.09 59.00
CA GLU A 125 24.83 -20.29 58.08
C GLU A 125 25.34 -20.78 56.73
N VAL A 126 24.66 -21.79 56.17
CA VAL A 126 24.86 -22.26 54.80
C VAL A 126 23.54 -22.27 54.06
N SER A 127 23.58 -21.96 52.77
CA SER A 127 22.40 -22.04 51.90
C SER A 127 22.76 -22.56 50.50
N ALA A 128 21.77 -23.11 49.81
CA ALA A 128 21.87 -23.47 48.40
C ALA A 128 20.51 -23.32 47.71
N ILE A 129 20.53 -22.91 46.45
CA ILE A 129 19.34 -22.82 45.59
C ILE A 129 19.21 -24.08 44.75
N ILE A 130 18.04 -24.70 44.81
CA ILE A 130 17.68 -25.90 44.05
C ILE A 130 16.63 -25.52 43.01
N GLY A 131 16.84 -25.93 41.76
CA GLY A 131 15.92 -25.62 40.67
C GLY A 131 15.97 -26.61 39.51
N PRO A 132 14.95 -26.60 38.63
CA PRO A 132 14.82 -27.56 37.53
C PRO A 132 15.67 -27.22 36.29
N GLY A 133 16.43 -26.12 36.29
CA GLY A 133 17.16 -25.68 35.11
C GLY A 133 18.48 -25.02 35.46
N LEU A 134 19.41 -25.07 34.50
CA LEU A 134 20.67 -24.34 34.57
C LEU A 134 20.36 -22.84 34.46
N GLN A 135 20.52 -22.13 35.57
CA GLN A 135 20.43 -20.67 35.67
C GLN A 135 21.62 -20.18 36.50
N GLU A 136 22.11 -18.98 36.21
CA GLU A 136 23.16 -18.36 37.00
C GLU A 136 22.67 -18.14 38.44
N GLY A 137 23.38 -18.69 39.44
CA GLY A 137 23.00 -18.65 40.85
C GLY A 137 22.16 -19.83 41.37
N VAL A 138 21.90 -20.87 40.55
CA VAL A 138 21.36 -22.14 41.03
C VAL A 138 22.50 -23.10 41.36
N ASP A 139 22.53 -23.61 42.59
CA ASP A 139 23.60 -24.49 43.08
C ASP A 139 23.35 -25.96 42.71
N LEU A 140 22.11 -26.44 42.86
CA LEU A 140 21.72 -27.84 42.59
C LEU A 140 20.65 -27.89 41.48
N ILE A 141 21.01 -28.45 40.34
CA ILE A 141 20.19 -28.44 39.12
C ILE A 141 19.51 -29.79 38.91
N TRP A 142 18.21 -29.86 39.16
CA TRP A 142 17.41 -31.09 39.20
C TRP A 142 16.26 -31.08 38.17
N PRO A 143 16.55 -31.23 36.86
CA PRO A 143 15.59 -30.98 35.78
C PRO A 143 14.45 -31.99 35.65
N GLN A 144 14.56 -33.14 36.32
CA GLN A 144 13.59 -34.23 36.24
C GLN A 144 13.24 -34.78 37.63
N ALA A 145 13.53 -34.02 38.68
CA ALA A 145 13.07 -34.36 40.01
C ALA A 145 11.64 -33.85 40.17
N ASP A 146 10.81 -34.66 40.82
CA ASP A 146 9.44 -34.30 41.20
C ASP A 146 9.40 -33.80 42.66
N TYR A 147 10.36 -34.26 43.47
CA TYR A 147 10.55 -33.82 44.85
C TYR A 147 11.99 -34.05 45.31
N GLY A 148 12.32 -33.52 46.48
CA GLY A 148 13.57 -33.75 47.18
C GLY A 148 13.36 -34.00 48.66
N HIS A 149 14.18 -34.89 49.23
CA HIS A 149 14.41 -34.91 50.68
C HIS A 149 15.61 -34.04 50.97
N LEU A 150 15.40 -32.89 51.60
CA LEU A 150 16.38 -31.81 51.68
C LEU A 150 16.90 -31.63 53.11
N GLY A 151 18.14 -31.20 53.24
CA GLY A 151 18.69 -30.81 54.52
C GLY A 151 20.19 -30.49 54.45
N LEU A 152 20.93 -31.00 55.43
CA LEU A 152 22.33 -30.62 55.69
C LEU A 152 23.22 -31.86 55.73
N ASP A 153 24.41 -31.77 55.16
CA ASP A 153 25.51 -32.72 55.42
C ASP A 153 26.54 -32.11 56.36
N LEU A 154 26.98 -32.89 57.36
CA LEU A 154 28.21 -32.63 58.11
C LEU A 154 29.32 -33.52 57.55
N THR A 155 30.34 -32.92 56.95
CA THR A 155 31.47 -33.60 56.30
C THR A 155 32.71 -33.58 57.20
N GLY A 156 33.75 -34.34 56.85
CA GLY A 156 34.99 -34.41 57.65
C GLY A 156 35.00 -35.52 58.71
N ALA A 157 35.91 -35.43 59.68
CA ALA A 157 36.17 -36.49 60.65
C ALA A 157 35.02 -36.73 61.65
N SER A 158 34.81 -37.99 62.06
CA SER A 158 33.82 -38.37 63.07
C SER A 158 34.26 -38.00 64.50
N GLY A 159 33.30 -37.90 65.42
CA GLY A 159 33.51 -37.63 66.85
C GLY A 159 33.20 -36.19 67.28
N GLY A 160 32.81 -35.32 66.34
CA GLY A 160 32.37 -33.95 66.62
C GLY A 160 30.91 -33.89 67.08
N VAL A 161 30.61 -32.97 67.99
CA VAL A 161 29.23 -32.64 68.42
C VAL A 161 28.84 -31.30 67.81
N VAL A 162 27.71 -31.26 67.09
CA VAL A 162 27.20 -30.08 66.40
C VAL A 162 25.76 -29.81 66.81
N ARG A 163 25.41 -28.55 67.07
CA ARG A 163 24.02 -28.11 67.19
C ARG A 163 23.58 -27.44 65.92
N ILE A 164 22.37 -27.77 65.48
CA ILE A 164 21.77 -27.30 64.23
C ILE A 164 20.42 -26.69 64.59
N ASP A 165 20.17 -25.52 64.03
CA ASP A 165 18.88 -24.84 64.07
C ASP A 165 17.92 -25.42 63.04
N ASP A 166 16.61 -25.15 63.19
CA ASP A 166 15.60 -25.60 62.23
C ASP A 166 16.02 -25.25 60.79
N ILE A 167 15.87 -26.21 59.88
CA ILE A 167 16.17 -25.98 58.46
C ILE A 167 15.02 -25.22 57.83
N GLU A 168 15.34 -24.14 57.14
CA GLU A 168 14.37 -23.31 56.42
C GLU A 168 14.39 -23.63 54.93
N ILE A 169 13.21 -23.67 54.31
CA ILE A 169 13.05 -23.78 52.87
C ILE A 169 12.09 -22.69 52.41
N GLU A 170 12.54 -21.85 51.48
CA GLU A 170 11.77 -20.72 50.94
C GLU A 170 11.68 -20.75 49.41
N ASP A 171 10.58 -20.23 48.87
CA ASP A 171 10.40 -20.04 47.42
C ASP A 171 11.12 -18.76 46.96
N VAL A 172 12.18 -18.94 46.17
CA VAL A 172 13.01 -17.87 45.60
C VAL A 172 12.81 -17.72 44.10
N THR A 173 11.72 -18.24 43.53
CA THR A 173 11.39 -18.16 42.10
C THR A 173 11.40 -16.72 41.58
N HIS A 174 11.04 -15.75 42.42
CA HIS A 174 11.04 -14.33 42.10
C HIS A 174 12.42 -13.80 41.67
N LEU A 175 13.52 -14.44 42.09
CA LEU A 175 14.87 -14.07 41.67
C LEU A 175 15.15 -14.37 40.18
N PHE A 176 14.39 -15.28 39.58
CA PHE A 176 14.56 -15.73 38.20
C PHE A 176 13.42 -15.28 37.26
N ALA A 177 12.47 -14.48 37.77
CA ALA A 177 11.21 -14.19 37.07
C ALA A 177 11.37 -13.44 35.75
N ALA A 178 12.35 -12.53 35.63
CA ALA A 178 12.58 -11.74 34.42
C ALA A 178 13.11 -12.59 33.25
N ASP A 179 14.06 -13.49 33.51
CA ASP A 179 14.62 -14.37 32.48
C ASP A 179 13.64 -15.46 32.06
N LEU A 180 12.82 -15.96 32.99
CA LEU A 180 11.74 -16.89 32.68
C LEU A 180 10.63 -16.27 31.82
N ALA A 181 10.41 -14.95 31.93
CA ALA A 181 9.41 -14.24 31.15
C ALA A 181 9.90 -13.83 29.74
N GLY A 182 11.21 -13.87 29.49
CA GLY A 182 11.79 -13.53 28.18
C GLY A 182 11.53 -12.08 27.74
N VAL A 183 11.36 -11.17 28.71
CA VAL A 183 11.09 -9.75 28.47
C VAL A 183 12.12 -8.85 29.12
N VAL A 184 12.34 -7.67 28.54
CA VAL A 184 13.14 -6.60 29.11
C VAL A 184 12.25 -5.38 29.30
N ASP A 185 11.99 -5.02 30.55
CA ASP A 185 11.13 -3.89 30.90
C ASP A 185 11.90 -2.58 30.77
N VAL A 186 11.36 -1.61 30.03
CA VAL A 186 11.99 -0.29 29.87
C VAL A 186 12.17 0.47 31.18
N ARG A 187 11.37 0.18 32.22
CA ARG A 187 11.48 0.82 33.54
C ARG A 187 12.77 0.44 34.26
N ASP A 188 13.28 -0.77 34.03
CA ASP A 188 14.56 -1.23 34.60
C ASP A 188 15.75 -0.41 34.06
N TYR A 189 15.55 0.30 32.95
CA TYR A 189 16.53 1.18 32.30
C TYR A 189 16.22 2.66 32.50
N GLY A 190 15.35 2.98 33.47
CA GLY A 190 15.05 4.33 33.91
C GLY A 190 13.84 4.99 33.24
N ALA A 191 13.05 4.26 32.45
CA ALA A 191 11.80 4.79 31.91
C ALA A 191 10.77 5.02 33.03
N ARG A 192 10.10 6.17 33.04
CA ARG A 192 9.12 6.51 34.09
C ARG A 192 7.68 6.29 33.66
N GLY A 193 7.36 6.57 32.40
CA GLY A 193 6.01 6.41 31.88
C GLY A 193 5.00 7.43 32.42
N ASP A 194 5.47 8.61 32.86
CA ASP A 194 4.64 9.68 33.42
C ASP A 194 4.21 10.76 32.40
N GLY A 195 4.69 10.65 31.16
CA GLY A 195 4.40 11.56 30.05
C GLY A 195 5.23 12.86 30.03
N THR A 196 6.19 13.04 30.95
CA THR A 196 6.93 14.30 31.10
C THR A 196 8.39 14.21 30.66
N GLY A 197 9.10 13.15 31.04
CA GLY A 197 10.51 12.93 30.71
C GLY A 197 10.74 12.41 29.28
N ASN A 198 11.95 12.61 28.73
CA ASN A 198 12.33 11.95 27.48
C ASN A 198 12.80 10.52 27.76
N GLU A 199 12.05 9.53 27.30
CA GLU A 199 12.27 8.11 27.58
C GLU A 199 13.15 7.41 26.52
N ALA A 200 13.61 8.15 25.49
CA ALA A 200 14.34 7.57 24.37
C ALA A 200 15.64 6.85 24.77
N THR A 201 16.38 7.38 25.74
CA THR A 201 17.62 6.74 26.22
C THR A 201 17.33 5.44 26.96
N ALA A 202 16.27 5.40 27.77
CA ALA A 202 15.84 4.19 28.47
C ALA A 202 15.39 3.11 27.47
N PHE A 203 14.65 3.50 26.43
CA PHE A 203 14.22 2.60 25.36
C PHE A 203 15.41 2.02 24.59
N ALA A 204 16.40 2.86 24.24
CA ALA A 204 17.60 2.40 23.54
C ALA A 204 18.45 1.45 24.41
N ALA A 205 18.55 1.72 25.72
CA ALA A 205 19.27 0.85 26.65
C ALA A 205 18.56 -0.50 26.83
N ALA A 206 17.23 -0.51 26.96
CA ALA A 206 16.43 -1.72 27.04
C ALA A 206 16.52 -2.55 25.74
N ASP A 207 16.46 -1.92 24.56
CA ASP A 207 16.61 -2.60 23.27
C ASP A 207 18.02 -3.22 23.12
N ALA A 208 19.06 -2.51 23.55
CA ALA A 208 20.42 -3.04 23.56
C ALA A 208 20.58 -4.25 24.49
N ALA A 209 19.91 -4.24 25.64
CA ALA A 209 19.96 -5.31 26.63
C ALA A 209 19.02 -6.49 26.32
N ALA A 210 18.04 -6.31 25.43
CA ALA A 210 17.10 -7.36 25.04
C ALA A 210 17.81 -8.62 24.53
N ALA A 211 18.88 -8.48 23.75
CA ALA A 211 19.72 -9.60 23.29
C ALA A 211 18.92 -10.79 22.70
N GLY A 212 17.80 -10.50 22.01
CA GLY A 212 16.89 -11.50 21.44
C GLY A 212 15.57 -11.70 22.20
N ARG A 213 15.46 -11.14 23.42
CA ARG A 213 14.22 -11.05 24.20
C ARG A 213 13.29 -9.95 23.65
N THR A 214 12.05 -9.93 24.12
CA THR A 214 11.07 -8.89 23.76
C THR A 214 11.22 -7.70 24.71
N VAL A 215 11.30 -6.48 24.18
CA VAL A 215 11.19 -5.28 25.01
C VAL A 215 9.73 -5.09 25.43
N LEU A 216 9.47 -4.93 26.72
CA LEU A 216 8.15 -4.58 27.25
C LEU A 216 8.12 -3.08 27.53
N VAL A 217 7.10 -2.40 26.99
CA VAL A 217 6.72 -1.03 27.37
C VAL A 217 5.43 -1.12 28.18
N PRO A 218 5.50 -1.17 29.52
CA PRO A 218 4.34 -1.38 30.40
C PRO A 218 3.34 -0.23 30.33
N GLU A 219 2.21 -0.36 31.04
CA GLU A 219 1.23 0.72 31.18
C GLU A 219 1.91 2.04 31.61
N GLY A 220 1.51 3.15 30.96
CA GLY A 220 2.10 4.48 31.17
C GLY A 220 2.08 5.32 29.89
N ARG A 221 2.54 6.57 30.00
CA ARG A 221 2.73 7.52 28.89
C ARG A 221 4.22 7.80 28.71
N TYR A 222 4.79 7.42 27.57
CA TYR A 222 6.23 7.44 27.33
C TYR A 222 6.57 8.47 26.27
N ARG A 223 6.97 9.66 26.70
CA ARG A 223 7.34 10.74 25.79
C ARG A 223 8.72 10.49 25.18
N ILE A 224 8.83 10.57 23.85
CA ILE A 224 10.12 10.49 23.14
C ILE A 224 10.41 11.81 22.43
N ALA A 225 11.52 12.46 22.80
CA ALA A 225 11.97 13.74 22.23
C ALA A 225 13.19 13.59 21.31
N SER A 226 13.62 12.36 21.06
CA SER A 226 14.65 11.98 20.09
C SER A 226 14.25 10.67 19.41
N ASP A 227 14.89 10.38 18.27
CA ASP A 227 14.61 9.17 17.49
C ASP A 227 14.85 7.89 18.31
N VAL A 228 13.95 6.92 18.18
CA VAL A 228 14.05 5.59 18.79
C VAL A 228 13.96 4.53 17.70
N THR A 229 14.85 3.55 17.76
CA THR A 229 14.79 2.34 16.93
C THR A 229 14.80 1.13 17.85
N PHE A 230 13.76 0.30 17.76
CA PHE A 230 13.73 -1.03 18.37
C PHE A 230 14.22 -2.04 17.34
N ARG A 231 15.37 -2.64 17.60
CA ARG A 231 15.92 -3.75 16.81
C ARG A 231 15.35 -5.10 17.26
N SER A 232 14.87 -5.15 18.49
CA SER A 232 14.23 -6.31 19.11
C SER A 232 12.72 -6.30 18.85
N HIS A 233 12.05 -7.41 19.17
CA HIS A 233 10.59 -7.37 19.26
C HIS A 233 10.17 -6.45 20.40
N VAL A 234 9.06 -5.76 20.27
CA VAL A 234 8.53 -4.88 21.30
C VAL A 234 7.04 -5.11 21.53
N ARG A 235 6.65 -5.14 22.81
CA ARG A 235 5.26 -5.22 23.24
C ARG A 235 4.88 -3.94 23.97
N PHE A 236 3.92 -3.22 23.41
CA PHE A 236 3.35 -2.02 24.02
C PHE A 236 2.10 -2.38 24.84
N VAL A 237 2.11 -1.99 26.10
CA VAL A 237 0.94 -1.94 27.00
C VAL A 237 0.60 -0.48 27.31
N GLY A 238 1.63 0.37 27.44
CA GLY A 238 1.48 1.82 27.51
C GLY A 238 1.55 2.50 26.14
N THR A 239 1.44 3.84 26.15
CA THR A 239 1.40 4.67 24.94
C THR A 239 2.65 5.52 24.82
N VAL A 240 3.27 5.52 23.65
CA VAL A 240 4.40 6.37 23.27
C VAL A 240 3.88 7.71 22.76
N GLU A 241 4.53 8.81 23.14
CA GLU A 241 4.16 10.17 22.74
C GLU A 241 5.36 10.85 22.03
N PRO A 242 5.50 10.68 20.70
CA PRO A 242 6.58 11.30 19.96
C PRO A 242 6.42 12.81 19.87
N VAL A 243 7.51 13.53 20.11
CA VAL A 243 7.57 14.99 19.98
C VAL A 243 7.98 15.37 18.57
N GLY A 244 7.14 16.17 17.89
CA GLY A 244 7.46 16.68 16.56
C GLY A 244 7.81 15.57 15.56
N ALA A 245 8.92 15.76 14.85
CA ALA A 245 9.38 14.88 13.77
C ALA A 245 10.20 13.66 14.25
N THR A 246 10.25 13.38 15.56
CA THR A 246 11.00 12.23 16.10
C THR A 246 10.54 10.91 15.50
N LYS A 247 11.47 10.06 15.10
CA LYS A 247 11.21 8.78 14.47
C LYS A 247 11.01 7.71 15.53
N LEU A 248 10.02 6.85 15.31
CA LEU A 248 9.87 5.57 16.00
C LEU A 248 10.00 4.48 14.94
N ILE A 249 11.06 3.68 15.00
CA ILE A 249 11.32 2.62 14.03
C ILE A 249 11.21 1.27 14.75
N LEU A 250 10.22 0.47 14.36
CA LEU A 250 10.00 -0.89 14.87
C LEU A 250 10.54 -1.89 13.85
N GLN A 251 11.83 -2.26 13.93
CA GLN A 251 12.49 -2.98 12.84
C GLN A 251 11.98 -4.43 12.70
N ARG A 252 11.78 -5.15 13.82
CA ARG A 252 11.23 -6.53 13.78
C ARG A 252 9.71 -6.60 13.79
N ASP A 253 9.04 -5.52 14.17
CA ASP A 253 7.58 -5.41 14.24
C ASP A 253 7.05 -4.34 13.26
N PHE A 254 7.64 -4.23 12.06
CA PHE A 254 7.25 -3.22 11.08
C PHE A 254 5.90 -3.55 10.41
N ARG A 255 4.82 -3.27 11.13
CA ARG A 255 3.42 -3.47 10.71
C ARG A 255 2.52 -2.47 11.40
N PHE A 256 1.43 -2.07 10.77
CA PHE A 256 0.58 -0.99 11.27
C PHE A 256 0.04 -1.25 12.69
N GLY A 257 -0.34 -2.48 13.02
CA GLY A 257 -0.84 -2.85 14.34
C GLY A 257 0.15 -2.56 15.47
N ALA A 258 1.45 -2.78 15.26
CA ALA A 258 2.46 -2.48 16.28
C ALA A 258 2.60 -0.97 16.54
N TYR A 259 2.47 -0.14 15.48
CA TYR A 259 2.42 1.31 15.65
C TYR A 259 1.13 1.78 16.32
N LEU A 260 0.00 1.12 16.03
CA LEU A 260 -1.27 1.42 16.68
C LEU A 260 -1.24 1.05 18.17
N ASP A 261 -0.67 -0.10 18.53
CA ASP A 261 -0.46 -0.52 19.92
C ASP A 261 0.45 0.46 20.65
N ALA A 262 1.50 0.95 19.99
CA ALA A 262 2.41 1.94 20.55
C ALA A 262 1.78 3.32 20.75
N LEU A 263 0.95 3.79 19.82
CA LEU A 263 0.57 5.20 19.73
C LEU A 263 -0.90 5.48 20.09
N GLY A 264 -1.75 4.45 20.12
CA GLY A 264 -3.16 4.55 20.50
C GLY A 264 -4.05 5.40 19.59
N ASN A 265 -3.52 5.90 18.46
CA ASN A 265 -4.23 6.76 17.51
C ASN A 265 -3.88 6.36 16.07
N GLU A 266 -4.90 6.12 15.24
CA GLU A 266 -4.72 5.59 13.87
C GLU A 266 -3.94 6.54 12.95
N GLU A 267 -4.26 7.84 12.96
CA GLU A 267 -3.57 8.84 12.12
C GLU A 267 -2.10 9.00 12.55
N LEU A 268 -1.82 9.05 13.85
CA LEU A 268 -0.46 9.14 14.37
C LEU A 268 0.32 7.84 14.12
N ALA A 269 -0.32 6.68 14.26
CA ALA A 269 0.25 5.38 13.94
C ALA A 269 0.66 5.29 12.47
N PHE A 270 -0.24 5.67 11.55
CA PHE A 270 0.08 5.71 10.13
C PHE A 270 1.20 6.73 9.83
N THR A 271 1.17 7.90 10.47
CA THR A 271 2.23 8.92 10.34
C THR A 271 3.60 8.34 10.68
N LYS A 272 3.74 7.69 11.83
CA LYS A 272 5.04 7.13 12.27
C LYS A 272 5.43 5.88 11.50
N ALA A 273 4.48 5.03 11.12
CA ALA A 273 4.74 3.87 10.26
C ALA A 273 5.24 4.29 8.87
N PHE A 274 4.60 5.30 8.26
CA PHE A 274 5.04 5.86 6.98
C PHE A 274 6.38 6.59 7.10
N GLN A 275 6.60 7.32 8.20
CA GLN A 275 7.90 7.94 8.49
C GLN A 275 9.03 6.90 8.57
N ALA A 276 8.78 5.77 9.22
CA ALA A 276 9.73 4.66 9.29
C ALA A 276 9.95 3.99 7.92
N LEU A 277 8.89 3.83 7.10
CA LEU A 277 8.98 3.27 5.73
C LEU A 277 10.02 4.01 4.87
N LEU A 278 10.04 5.34 4.95
CA LEU A 278 11.02 6.15 4.22
C LEU A 278 12.35 6.28 4.96
N SER A 279 12.40 5.98 6.27
CA SER A 279 13.56 6.17 7.15
C SER A 279 14.47 4.95 7.34
N PHE A 280 14.50 4.03 6.37
CA PHE A 280 15.28 2.78 6.42
C PHE A 280 14.89 1.88 7.61
N SER A 281 13.65 1.39 7.60
CA SER A 281 13.18 0.36 8.54
C SER A 281 13.69 -1.06 8.22
N ASP A 282 14.58 -1.24 7.24
CA ASP A 282 14.92 -2.53 6.57
C ASP A 282 13.75 -3.23 5.85
N HIS A 283 12.60 -2.56 5.72
CA HIS A 283 11.45 -3.06 5.00
C HIS A 283 11.14 -2.22 3.76
N GLU A 284 10.70 -2.89 2.71
CA GLU A 284 10.25 -2.23 1.48
C GLU A 284 8.76 -1.86 1.52
N SER A 285 7.98 -2.56 2.35
CA SER A 285 6.51 -2.46 2.40
C SER A 285 5.98 -2.25 3.80
N LEU A 286 5.01 -1.35 3.98
CA LEU A 286 4.16 -1.25 5.16
C LEU A 286 2.87 -2.03 4.92
N ASP A 287 2.61 -3.03 5.76
CA ASP A 287 1.32 -3.76 5.81
C ASP A 287 0.37 -3.09 6.80
N LEU A 288 -0.85 -2.75 6.34
CA LEU A 288 -1.90 -2.16 7.17
C LEU A 288 -2.76 -3.22 7.89
N GLU A 289 -2.48 -4.51 7.70
CA GLU A 289 -3.11 -5.66 8.39
C GLU A 289 -4.65 -5.68 8.26
N GLY A 290 -5.16 -5.31 7.09
CA GLY A 290 -6.59 -5.24 6.80
C GLY A 290 -7.33 -4.13 7.56
N ARG A 291 -6.61 -3.21 8.22
CA ARG A 291 -7.22 -2.14 9.02
C ARG A 291 -7.84 -1.07 8.13
N ARG A 292 -8.90 -0.47 8.66
CA ARG A 292 -9.53 0.73 8.10
C ARG A 292 -9.14 1.92 8.94
N ILE A 293 -8.47 2.89 8.33
CA ILE A 293 -7.92 4.08 8.96
C ILE A 293 -8.85 5.27 8.70
N GLY A 294 -9.36 5.87 9.77
CA GLY A 294 -10.16 7.09 9.70
C GLY A 294 -9.28 8.34 9.64
N LEU A 295 -9.51 9.21 8.65
CA LEU A 295 -8.77 10.46 8.46
C LEU A 295 -9.64 11.66 8.84
N THR A 296 -9.19 12.52 9.73
CA THR A 296 -9.92 13.74 10.15
C THR A 296 -9.80 14.87 9.13
N LYS A 297 -8.80 14.78 8.26
CA LYS A 297 -8.46 15.75 7.19
C LYS A 297 -7.60 15.05 6.12
N PRO A 298 -7.33 15.69 4.97
CA PRO A 298 -6.36 15.16 4.01
C PRO A 298 -5.03 14.79 4.66
N PHE A 299 -4.53 13.60 4.35
CA PHE A 299 -3.26 13.13 4.90
C PHE A 299 -2.11 13.63 4.05
N ASP A 300 -1.36 14.61 4.59
CA ASP A 300 -0.15 15.15 3.97
C ASP A 300 1.02 14.17 4.17
N MET A 301 1.35 13.46 3.11
CA MET A 301 2.39 12.43 3.12
C MET A 301 3.79 13.03 3.31
N ALA A 302 4.03 14.26 2.84
CA ALA A 302 5.32 14.92 3.00
C ALA A 302 5.51 15.43 4.44
N ALA A 303 4.45 15.95 5.06
CA ALA A 303 4.49 16.38 6.46
C ALA A 303 4.77 15.22 7.45
N ALA A 304 4.43 13.98 7.08
CA ALA A 304 4.79 12.80 7.87
C ALA A 304 6.31 12.50 7.85
N VAL A 305 7.05 13.00 6.85
CA VAL A 305 8.50 12.75 6.68
C VAL A 305 9.23 14.06 6.34
N PRO A 306 9.23 15.05 7.25
CA PRO A 306 9.64 16.42 6.94
C PRO A 306 11.14 16.59 6.63
N ASP A 307 11.97 15.59 6.91
CA ASP A 307 13.38 15.54 6.55
C ASP A 307 13.64 15.03 5.12
N ARG A 308 12.57 14.75 4.34
CA ARG A 308 12.64 14.26 2.97
C ARG A 308 11.70 15.00 2.03
N GLU A 309 12.27 15.81 1.17
CA GLU A 309 11.54 16.42 0.05
C GLU A 309 11.57 15.54 -1.20
N THR A 310 12.52 14.61 -1.30
CA THR A 310 12.67 13.69 -2.43
C THR A 310 12.94 12.26 -2.02
N PHE A 311 12.39 11.29 -2.75
CA PHE A 311 12.65 9.87 -2.51
C PHE A 311 12.47 9.04 -3.79
N ALA A 312 13.42 8.16 -4.12
CA ALA A 312 13.44 7.43 -5.40
C ALA A 312 13.81 5.95 -5.26
N THR A 313 13.44 5.33 -4.15
CA THR A 313 13.57 3.89 -3.92
C THR A 313 12.19 3.28 -3.80
N ARG A 314 12.00 2.06 -4.33
CA ARG A 314 10.69 1.40 -4.26
C ARG A 314 10.18 1.25 -2.83
N ARG A 315 8.95 1.70 -2.60
CA ARG A 315 8.20 1.51 -1.33
C ARG A 315 6.74 1.20 -1.59
N VAL A 316 6.16 0.39 -0.72
CA VAL A 316 4.78 -0.10 -0.84
C VAL A 316 3.99 0.19 0.44
N VAL A 317 2.74 0.62 0.30
CA VAL A 317 1.72 0.56 1.37
C VAL A 317 0.62 -0.39 0.91
N ARG A 318 0.22 -1.34 1.75
CA ARG A 318 -0.67 -2.43 1.33
C ARG A 318 -1.66 -2.94 2.36
N ASN A 319 -2.67 -3.67 1.88
CA ASN A 319 -3.60 -4.49 2.65
C ASN A 319 -4.37 -3.70 3.72
N GLY A 320 -5.27 -2.80 3.30
CA GLY A 320 -6.03 -1.95 4.22
C GLY A 320 -6.95 -0.96 3.53
N GLN A 321 -7.53 -0.03 4.31
CA GLN A 321 -8.50 0.94 3.82
C GLN A 321 -8.27 2.33 4.42
N PHE A 322 -8.55 3.38 3.64
CA PHE A 322 -8.60 4.76 4.10
C PHE A 322 -10.00 5.33 3.91
N GLN A 323 -10.52 6.05 4.89
CA GLN A 323 -11.81 6.74 4.80
C GLN A 323 -11.78 8.12 5.47
N PRO A 324 -12.56 9.10 5.00
CA PRO A 324 -12.70 10.37 5.69
C PRO A 324 -13.61 10.20 6.92
N ILE A 325 -13.29 10.93 7.98
CA ILE A 325 -14.20 11.28 9.07
C ILE A 325 -14.78 12.65 8.71
N ASP A 326 -16.09 12.71 8.51
CA ASP A 326 -16.79 13.91 8.06
C ASP A 326 -16.45 15.14 8.91
N GLY A 327 -16.18 16.26 8.24
CA GLY A 327 -15.78 17.50 8.89
C GLY A 327 -15.41 18.61 7.91
N ALA A 328 -15.29 19.84 8.42
CA ALA A 328 -15.03 21.02 7.60
C ALA A 328 -13.70 20.96 6.81
N ALA A 329 -12.72 20.18 7.30
CA ALA A 329 -11.42 19.98 6.65
C ALA A 329 -11.52 19.36 5.25
N TRP A 330 -12.62 18.66 4.95
CA TRP A 330 -12.89 18.05 3.64
C TRP A 330 -13.54 19.00 2.62
N THR A 331 -13.77 20.27 2.99
CA THR A 331 -14.29 21.28 2.06
C THR A 331 -13.20 21.73 1.07
N PRO A 332 -13.43 21.62 -0.26
CA PRO A 332 -12.52 22.19 -1.24
C PRO A 332 -12.35 23.70 -1.05
N ALA A 333 -11.12 24.19 -1.22
CA ALA A 333 -10.87 25.63 -1.20
C ALA A 333 -10.94 26.19 -2.64
N THR A 334 -11.58 27.34 -2.82
CA THR A 334 -11.70 27.99 -4.13
C THR A 334 -11.18 29.42 -4.05
N VAL A 335 -10.30 29.78 -4.99
CA VAL A 335 -9.77 31.13 -5.16
C VAL A 335 -10.02 31.60 -6.58
N THR A 336 -10.54 32.81 -6.75
CA THR A 336 -10.59 33.49 -8.04
C THR A 336 -9.49 34.54 -8.08
N SER A 337 -8.72 34.58 -9.17
CA SER A 337 -7.64 35.54 -9.32
C SER A 337 -7.52 36.03 -10.75
N ARG A 338 -7.24 37.33 -10.90
CA ARG A 338 -6.87 37.94 -12.17
C ARG A 338 -5.40 37.61 -12.44
N ALA A 339 -5.11 37.08 -13.63
CA ALA A 339 -3.76 36.76 -14.06
C ALA A 339 -3.58 37.00 -15.56
N SER A 340 -2.32 37.03 -15.99
CA SER A 340 -1.90 37.14 -17.38
C SER A 340 -1.34 35.81 -17.87
N TYR A 341 -1.75 35.36 -19.05
CA TYR A 341 -1.17 34.22 -19.75
C TYR A 341 -0.56 34.69 -21.07
N ALA A 342 0.58 34.09 -21.42
CA ALA A 342 1.22 34.31 -22.71
C ALA A 342 1.68 32.96 -23.29
N ALA A 343 1.30 32.67 -24.52
CA ALA A 343 1.68 31.45 -25.24
C ALA A 343 3.22 31.30 -25.37
N ALA A 344 3.96 32.41 -25.34
CA ALA A 344 5.43 32.40 -25.29
C ALA A 344 6.01 31.80 -23.98
N ASN A 345 5.21 31.70 -22.91
CA ASN A 345 5.55 31.04 -21.64
C ASN A 345 4.40 30.10 -21.23
N PRO A 346 4.17 29.01 -21.99
CA PRO A 346 2.89 28.31 -22.00
C PRO A 346 2.54 27.58 -20.70
N TYR A 347 3.51 27.35 -19.82
CA TYR A 347 3.29 26.70 -18.52
C TYR A 347 3.15 27.69 -17.36
N ARG A 348 2.97 29.00 -17.62
CA ARG A 348 3.03 30.01 -16.56
C ARG A 348 1.90 31.03 -16.67
N LEU A 349 1.34 31.37 -15.52
CA LEU A 349 0.57 32.59 -15.31
C LEU A 349 1.43 33.62 -14.59
N ASP A 350 1.44 34.85 -15.09
CA ASP A 350 2.13 36.01 -14.52
C ASP A 350 1.12 37.02 -13.96
N ASN A 351 1.58 37.94 -13.10
CA ASN A 351 0.74 38.98 -12.47
C ASN A 351 -0.50 38.38 -11.78
N VAL A 352 -0.34 37.24 -11.12
CA VAL A 352 -1.41 36.51 -10.44
C VAL A 352 -1.74 37.23 -9.14
N ALA A 353 -2.86 37.94 -9.10
CA ALA A 353 -3.27 38.66 -7.90
C ALA A 353 -3.41 37.71 -6.69
N LYS A 354 -2.71 37.99 -5.59
CA LYS A 354 -2.69 37.15 -4.38
C LYS A 354 -2.24 35.70 -4.66
N ALA A 355 -1.18 35.52 -5.45
CA ALA A 355 -0.63 34.20 -5.78
C ALA A 355 -0.45 33.29 -4.55
N GLY A 356 0.00 33.83 -3.41
CA GLY A 356 0.19 33.08 -2.16
C GLY A 356 -1.07 32.49 -1.53
N SER A 357 -2.28 32.84 -2.00
CA SER A 357 -3.54 32.19 -1.58
C SER A 357 -3.89 30.94 -2.41
N ILE A 358 -3.17 30.68 -3.50
CA ILE A 358 -3.39 29.54 -4.40
C ILE A 358 -2.50 28.39 -3.94
N ALA A 359 -3.06 27.18 -3.84
CA ALA A 359 -2.31 25.99 -3.44
C ALA A 359 -1.83 25.18 -4.66
N PRO A 360 -0.64 24.56 -4.63
CA PRO A 360 -0.28 23.46 -5.52
C PRO A 360 -1.36 22.37 -5.53
N GLY A 361 -1.58 21.77 -6.69
CA GLY A 361 -2.63 20.78 -6.87
C GLY A 361 -4.04 21.36 -6.98
N SER A 362 -4.20 22.68 -7.12
CA SER A 362 -5.50 23.30 -7.44
C SER A 362 -5.84 23.11 -8.92
N LEU A 363 -7.05 22.65 -9.24
CA LEU A 363 -7.58 22.63 -10.60
C LEU A 363 -7.77 24.07 -11.09
N VAL A 364 -7.31 24.36 -12.31
CA VAL A 364 -7.45 25.65 -12.96
C VAL A 364 -8.62 25.60 -13.95
N THR A 365 -9.51 26.57 -13.88
CA THR A 365 -10.58 26.75 -14.88
C THR A 365 -10.68 28.22 -15.30
N GLY A 366 -11.09 28.45 -16.54
CA GLY A 366 -11.13 29.77 -17.18
C GLY A 366 -11.38 29.65 -18.67
N ASN A 367 -11.49 30.78 -19.37
CA ASN A 367 -11.62 30.76 -20.83
C ASN A 367 -10.32 30.25 -21.46
N GLY A 368 -10.44 29.34 -22.42
CA GLY A 368 -9.28 28.73 -23.09
C GLY A 368 -8.46 27.75 -22.25
N VAL A 369 -8.97 27.31 -21.09
CA VAL A 369 -8.32 26.30 -20.24
C VAL A 369 -8.83 24.91 -20.64
N GLY A 370 -7.90 23.99 -20.96
CA GLY A 370 -8.22 22.58 -21.23
C GLY A 370 -8.68 21.83 -19.98
N ARG A 371 -9.17 20.59 -20.13
CA ARG A 371 -9.54 19.77 -18.96
C ARG A 371 -8.31 19.42 -18.13
N GLU A 372 -8.48 19.28 -16.82
CA GLU A 372 -7.45 18.75 -15.91
C GLU A 372 -6.10 19.49 -15.98
N VAL A 373 -6.13 20.81 -16.17
CA VAL A 373 -4.98 21.70 -15.95
C VAL A 373 -4.92 22.07 -14.48
N TYR A 374 -3.75 21.90 -13.87
CA TYR A 374 -3.56 22.12 -12.44
C TYR A 374 -2.42 23.11 -12.17
N VAL A 375 -2.42 23.67 -10.96
CA VAL A 375 -1.27 24.35 -10.39
C VAL A 375 -0.21 23.32 -10.04
N LYS A 376 0.93 23.35 -10.75
CA LYS A 376 2.11 22.54 -10.44
C LYS A 376 2.86 23.11 -9.23
N SER A 377 3.11 24.41 -9.24
CA SER A 377 3.80 25.14 -8.16
C SER A 377 3.45 26.62 -8.16
N VAL A 378 3.73 27.31 -7.05
CA VAL A 378 3.45 28.74 -6.87
C VAL A 378 4.72 29.47 -6.46
N ASP A 379 5.01 30.58 -7.12
CA ASP A 379 6.05 31.52 -6.75
C ASP A 379 5.37 32.82 -6.31
N ALA A 380 5.02 32.87 -5.02
CA ALA A 380 4.30 33.98 -4.44
C ALA A 380 5.12 35.28 -4.38
N ALA A 381 6.45 35.20 -4.41
CA ALA A 381 7.32 36.37 -4.36
C ALA A 381 7.32 37.16 -5.67
N ASN A 382 6.98 36.50 -6.79
CA ASN A 382 6.95 37.09 -8.12
C ASN A 382 5.53 37.11 -8.75
N ASP A 383 4.48 36.87 -7.95
CA ASP A 383 3.09 36.77 -8.42
C ASP A 383 2.91 35.79 -9.59
N ARG A 384 3.52 34.60 -9.48
CA ARG A 384 3.57 33.58 -10.54
C ARG A 384 2.98 32.26 -10.12
N VAL A 385 2.31 31.61 -11.07
CA VAL A 385 1.79 30.24 -10.94
C VAL A 385 2.32 29.42 -12.11
N VAL A 386 2.86 28.24 -11.83
CA VAL A 386 3.27 27.26 -12.84
C VAL A 386 2.15 26.24 -13.02
N LEU A 387 1.78 25.98 -14.27
CA LEU A 387 0.71 25.10 -14.69
C LEU A 387 1.24 23.70 -15.03
N SER A 388 0.35 22.70 -14.97
CA SER A 388 0.66 21.33 -15.39
C SER A 388 0.67 21.16 -16.91
N GLN A 389 -0.09 21.98 -17.65
CA GLN A 389 -0.22 21.97 -19.11
C GLN A 389 -0.44 23.39 -19.67
N PRO A 390 -0.14 23.60 -20.97
CA PRO A 390 -0.51 24.82 -21.70
C PRO A 390 -2.01 25.06 -21.83
N LEU A 391 -2.36 26.31 -22.15
CA LEU A 391 -3.75 26.77 -22.37
C LEU A 391 -3.96 27.12 -23.84
N TYR A 392 -5.07 26.68 -24.43
CA TYR A 392 -5.29 26.73 -25.89
C TYR A 392 -5.86 28.04 -26.43
N ASP A 393 -6.53 28.84 -25.60
CA ASP A 393 -7.18 30.10 -26.04
C ASP A 393 -7.30 31.11 -24.89
N ALA A 394 -6.19 31.33 -24.18
CA ALA A 394 -6.16 32.10 -22.93
C ALA A 394 -5.24 33.34 -22.96
N GLU A 395 -4.67 33.69 -24.12
CA GLU A 395 -3.73 34.82 -24.28
C GLU A 395 -4.27 36.12 -23.68
N GLY A 396 -3.41 36.84 -22.94
CA GLY A 396 -3.76 38.10 -22.31
C GLY A 396 -4.23 37.94 -20.87
N VAL A 397 -5.12 38.84 -20.42
CA VAL A 397 -5.49 38.98 -19.00
C VAL A 397 -6.94 38.58 -18.77
N GLN A 398 -7.18 37.64 -17.86
CA GLN A 398 -8.52 37.19 -17.48
C GLN A 398 -8.60 36.77 -16.01
N ILE A 399 -9.79 36.36 -15.58
CA ILE A 399 -10.02 35.78 -14.26
C ILE A 399 -9.97 34.26 -14.38
N PHE A 400 -9.11 33.63 -13.58
CA PHE A 400 -9.05 32.19 -13.42
C PHE A 400 -9.64 31.78 -12.07
N THR A 401 -10.22 30.58 -12.03
CA THR A 401 -10.67 29.94 -10.79
C THR A 401 -9.76 28.76 -10.47
N PHE A 402 -9.30 28.72 -9.23
CA PHE A 402 -8.41 27.70 -8.68
C PHE A 402 -9.16 26.93 -7.59
N THR A 403 -9.37 25.63 -7.78
CA THR A 403 -10.06 24.77 -6.80
C THR A 403 -9.14 23.69 -6.26
N ARG A 404 -8.81 23.76 -4.97
CA ARG A 404 -8.05 22.74 -4.25
C ARG A 404 -8.99 21.70 -3.65
N PHE A 405 -9.12 20.56 -4.32
CA PHE A 405 -9.82 19.39 -3.78
C PHE A 405 -9.08 18.81 -2.57
N ARG A 406 -9.79 18.03 -1.76
CA ARG A 406 -9.30 17.43 -0.51
C ARG A 406 -9.17 15.92 -0.70
N TYR A 407 -7.94 15.40 -0.67
CA TYR A 407 -7.62 14.01 -1.01
C TYR A 407 -7.40 13.20 0.27
N LEU A 408 -7.78 11.92 0.29
CA LEU A 408 -7.41 11.04 1.40
C LEU A 408 -5.89 10.99 1.54
N ILE A 409 -5.18 10.80 0.43
CA ILE A 409 -3.73 10.76 0.36
C ILE A 409 -3.20 11.91 -0.49
N ASP A 410 -2.37 12.75 0.11
CA ASP A 410 -1.82 13.96 -0.51
C ASP A 410 -0.28 13.94 -0.57
N PHE A 411 0.27 13.67 -1.76
CA PHE A 411 1.72 13.75 -2.01
C PHE A 411 2.18 15.11 -2.55
N SER A 412 1.30 16.11 -2.67
CA SER A 412 1.66 17.37 -3.33
C SER A 412 2.72 18.19 -2.58
N GLY A 413 3.00 17.87 -1.32
CA GLY A 413 4.08 18.46 -0.52
C GLY A 413 5.48 17.94 -0.84
N PHE A 414 5.63 16.80 -1.55
CA PHE A 414 6.94 16.35 -2.01
C PHE A 414 7.44 17.20 -3.17
N ARG A 415 8.77 17.28 -3.35
CA ARG A 415 9.38 17.83 -4.56
C ARG A 415 9.48 16.78 -5.66
N ASP A 416 9.85 15.54 -5.31
CA ASP A 416 9.90 14.39 -6.22
C ASP A 416 9.71 13.08 -5.44
N LEU A 417 8.78 12.22 -5.85
CA LEU A 417 8.64 10.90 -5.27
C LEU A 417 8.47 9.85 -6.37
N SER A 418 9.43 8.92 -6.45
CA SER A 418 9.50 7.88 -7.46
C SER A 418 9.37 6.48 -6.85
N GLN A 419 8.89 5.54 -7.65
CA GLN A 419 8.77 4.11 -7.34
C GLN A 419 7.83 3.79 -6.14
N PHE A 420 6.84 4.65 -5.89
CA PHE A 420 5.86 4.42 -4.82
C PHE A 420 4.69 3.56 -5.31
N VAL A 421 4.24 2.64 -4.45
CA VAL A 421 3.20 1.66 -4.78
C VAL A 421 2.11 1.63 -3.71
N PHE A 422 0.86 1.63 -4.14
CA PHE A 422 -0.26 1.13 -3.34
C PHE A 422 -0.72 -0.22 -3.91
N ASP A 423 -0.95 -1.17 -3.01
CA ASP A 423 -1.23 -2.56 -3.33
C ASP A 423 -2.35 -3.10 -2.42
N ASP A 424 -3.47 -3.56 -2.97
CA ASP A 424 -4.58 -4.09 -2.17
C ASP A 424 -5.09 -3.08 -1.10
N ILE A 425 -5.36 -1.86 -1.56
CA ILE A 425 -5.92 -0.77 -0.72
C ILE A 425 -7.29 -0.35 -1.25
N GLU A 426 -8.26 -0.18 -0.35
CA GLU A 426 -9.49 0.55 -0.66
C GLU A 426 -9.46 2.00 -0.15
N PHE A 427 -9.60 2.94 -1.08
CA PHE A 427 -9.82 4.36 -0.81
C PHE A 427 -11.32 4.64 -0.75
N GLN A 428 -11.93 4.49 0.43
CA GLN A 428 -13.35 4.73 0.68
C GLN A 428 -13.63 6.22 0.85
N CYS A 429 -13.80 6.93 -0.25
CA CYS A 429 -13.90 8.39 -0.26
C CYS A 429 -15.27 8.92 0.21
N ASN A 430 -16.29 8.06 0.28
CA ASN A 430 -17.63 8.33 0.84
C ASN A 430 -18.40 9.52 0.22
N GLY A 431 -18.01 10.01 -0.95
CA GLY A 431 -18.55 11.24 -1.55
C GLY A 431 -18.10 12.52 -0.84
N VAL A 432 -17.16 12.41 0.10
CA VAL A 432 -16.68 13.49 0.99
C VAL A 432 -15.30 13.95 0.57
N ALA A 433 -14.40 13.00 0.27
CA ALA A 433 -13.02 13.26 -0.16
C ALA A 433 -12.81 12.88 -1.63
N SER A 434 -11.73 13.38 -2.22
CA SER A 434 -11.09 12.79 -3.40
C SER A 434 -10.13 11.67 -2.96
N GLY A 435 -9.72 10.79 -3.87
CA GLY A 435 -8.87 9.64 -3.53
C GLY A 435 -7.43 10.05 -3.27
N LEU A 436 -6.64 10.20 -4.33
CA LEU A 436 -5.20 10.46 -4.24
C LEU A 436 -4.77 11.65 -5.11
N ILE A 437 -3.76 12.39 -4.66
CA ILE A 437 -3.01 13.31 -5.52
C ILE A 437 -1.52 12.96 -5.48
N LEU A 438 -0.94 12.85 -6.67
CA LEU A 438 0.46 12.49 -6.91
C LEU A 438 1.42 13.64 -6.55
N PRO A 439 2.72 13.34 -6.34
CA PRO A 439 3.75 14.38 -6.25
C PRO A 439 3.86 15.21 -7.54
N PRO A 440 4.39 16.44 -7.47
CA PRO A 440 4.59 17.31 -8.65
C PRO A 440 5.62 16.77 -9.65
N ALA A 441 6.49 15.85 -9.23
CA ALA A 441 7.46 15.14 -10.04
C ALA A 441 7.72 13.74 -9.46
N GLY A 442 8.22 12.84 -10.30
CA GLY A 442 8.48 11.45 -9.92
C GLY A 442 8.26 10.50 -11.09
N LEU A 443 8.71 9.27 -10.90
CA LEU A 443 8.65 8.20 -11.91
C LEU A 443 7.95 6.98 -11.33
N THR A 444 7.19 6.27 -12.16
CA THR A 444 6.71 4.90 -11.91
C THR A 444 5.84 4.73 -10.66
N PHE A 445 4.98 5.70 -10.36
CA PHE A 445 3.91 5.50 -9.38
C PHE A 445 3.02 4.34 -9.82
N HIS A 446 2.66 3.45 -8.89
CA HIS A 446 1.90 2.25 -9.21
C HIS A 446 0.69 2.12 -8.26
N LEU A 447 -0.50 2.11 -8.84
CA LEU A 447 -1.73 1.73 -8.15
C LEU A 447 -2.11 0.33 -8.66
N ARG A 448 -2.12 -0.68 -7.80
CA ARG A 448 -2.49 -2.05 -8.21
C ARG A 448 -3.39 -2.74 -7.23
N ASP A 449 -4.32 -3.53 -7.76
CA ASP A 449 -5.25 -4.33 -6.96
C ASP A 449 -6.06 -3.46 -5.96
N CYS A 450 -6.17 -2.16 -6.25
CA CYS A 450 -6.81 -1.17 -5.38
C CYS A 450 -8.25 -0.85 -5.82
N PHE A 451 -9.02 -0.35 -4.85
CA PHE A 451 -10.37 0.17 -5.05
C PHE A 451 -10.39 1.67 -4.74
N VAL A 452 -10.96 2.48 -5.64
CA VAL A 452 -11.24 3.90 -5.37
C VAL A 452 -12.75 4.09 -5.42
N THR A 453 -13.35 4.16 -4.23
CA THR A 453 -14.80 4.07 -4.04
C THR A 453 -15.39 5.42 -3.68
N LYS A 454 -16.35 5.89 -4.49
CA LYS A 454 -17.11 7.12 -4.32
C LYS A 454 -16.25 8.38 -4.10
N PRO A 455 -15.25 8.69 -4.94
CA PRO A 455 -14.56 9.97 -4.83
C PRO A 455 -15.56 11.12 -5.08
N ARG A 456 -15.42 12.20 -4.33
CA ARG A 456 -16.23 13.41 -4.46
C ARG A 456 -15.96 14.13 -5.78
N ASP A 457 -14.68 14.38 -6.06
CA ASP A 457 -14.25 15.15 -7.23
C ASP A 457 -13.30 14.34 -8.13
N ARG A 458 -12.23 13.76 -7.58
CA ARG A 458 -11.21 13.02 -8.34
C ARG A 458 -10.85 11.69 -7.69
N GLY A 459 -10.70 10.62 -8.47
CA GLY A 459 -10.16 9.35 -7.99
C GLY A 459 -8.65 9.44 -7.76
N LEU A 460 -7.90 9.80 -8.81
CA LEU A 460 -6.46 10.02 -8.77
C LEU A 460 -6.09 11.26 -9.59
N THR A 461 -5.36 12.20 -9.01
CA THR A 461 -4.94 13.42 -9.69
C THR A 461 -3.44 13.48 -9.87
N SER A 462 -3.01 13.76 -11.10
CA SER A 462 -1.68 14.27 -11.40
C SER A 462 -1.74 15.78 -11.60
N HIS A 463 -1.06 16.54 -10.74
CA HIS A 463 -0.97 18.00 -10.88
C HIS A 463 0.37 18.49 -11.47
N GLY A 464 1.22 17.55 -11.86
CA GLY A 464 2.55 17.79 -12.41
C GLY A 464 3.07 16.54 -13.12
N GLY A 465 4.39 16.32 -13.09
CA GLY A 465 5.06 15.22 -13.78
C GLY A 465 5.14 13.89 -13.02
N GLY A 466 4.61 13.79 -11.79
CA GLY A 466 4.71 12.57 -10.96
C GLY A 466 4.01 11.33 -11.52
N CYS A 467 3.26 11.46 -12.61
CA CYS A 467 2.62 10.35 -13.32
C CYS A 467 3.48 9.76 -14.45
N GLN A 468 4.73 10.20 -14.63
CA GLN A 468 5.60 9.68 -15.68
C GLN A 468 5.83 8.18 -15.47
N GLY A 469 5.50 7.36 -16.46
CA GLY A 469 5.57 5.89 -16.37
C GLY A 469 4.59 5.28 -15.35
N MET A 470 3.52 5.99 -14.99
CA MET A 470 2.53 5.52 -14.01
C MET A 470 1.83 4.24 -14.49
N MET A 471 1.56 3.33 -13.55
CA MET A 471 0.85 2.08 -13.80
C MET A 471 -0.42 2.02 -12.95
N ILE A 472 -1.54 1.69 -13.57
CA ILE A 472 -2.83 1.42 -12.92
C ILE A 472 -3.27 0.03 -13.38
N ASP A 473 -3.15 -0.97 -12.50
CA ASP A 473 -3.32 -2.38 -12.85
C ASP A 473 -4.34 -3.08 -11.95
N ARG A 474 -5.32 -3.76 -12.53
CA ARG A 474 -6.32 -4.56 -11.78
C ARG A 474 -7.09 -3.76 -10.72
N CYS A 475 -7.32 -2.48 -10.98
CA CYS A 475 -8.03 -1.60 -10.06
C CYS A 475 -9.53 -1.51 -10.36
N GLN A 476 -10.30 -1.13 -9.35
CA GLN A 476 -11.72 -0.81 -9.50
C GLN A 476 -12.00 0.64 -9.08
N PHE A 477 -12.68 1.38 -9.95
CA PHE A 477 -13.12 2.75 -9.69
C PHE A 477 -14.64 2.81 -9.70
N LEU A 478 -15.24 3.32 -8.63
CA LEU A 478 -16.69 3.45 -8.47
C LEU A 478 -17.07 4.91 -8.23
N SER A 479 -17.81 5.51 -9.15
CA SER A 479 -18.24 6.91 -9.02
C SER A 479 -19.16 7.12 -7.81
N ASN A 480 -19.12 8.32 -7.22
CA ASN A 480 -20.12 8.76 -6.24
C ASN A 480 -21.46 9.14 -6.91
N GLU A 481 -21.46 9.28 -8.23
CA GLU A 481 -22.54 9.87 -9.02
C GLU A 481 -23.27 8.82 -9.89
N GLN A 482 -23.20 7.54 -9.50
CA GLN A 482 -23.80 6.41 -10.25
C GLN A 482 -25.30 6.57 -10.49
N GLY A 483 -26.01 7.21 -9.55
CA GLY A 483 -27.44 7.48 -9.67
C GLY A 483 -27.79 8.74 -10.49
N LEU A 484 -26.80 9.52 -10.93
CA LEU A 484 -27.03 10.74 -11.71
C LEU A 484 -27.01 10.46 -13.22
N PRO A 485 -27.83 11.20 -14.00
CA PRO A 485 -27.69 11.30 -15.44
C PRO A 485 -26.29 11.78 -15.86
N VAL A 486 -25.83 11.35 -17.03
CA VAL A 486 -24.47 11.63 -17.55
C VAL A 486 -24.17 13.13 -17.61
N GLU A 487 -25.14 13.96 -17.98
CA GLU A 487 -24.98 15.41 -18.08
C GLU A 487 -24.69 16.09 -16.74
N GLN A 488 -25.11 15.49 -15.62
CA GLN A 488 -24.95 16.04 -14.27
C GLN A 488 -23.67 15.57 -13.57
N ARG A 489 -22.99 14.56 -14.10
CA ARG A 489 -21.76 14.02 -13.52
C ARG A 489 -20.59 14.99 -13.72
N LYS A 490 -19.77 15.11 -12.68
CA LYS A 490 -18.55 15.94 -12.60
C LYS A 490 -17.33 15.22 -12.00
N THR A 491 -17.54 14.03 -11.41
CA THR A 491 -16.45 13.24 -10.83
C THR A 491 -15.65 12.58 -11.95
N LEU A 492 -14.34 12.78 -11.93
CA LEU A 492 -13.41 12.21 -12.91
C LEU A 492 -12.56 11.12 -12.25
N CYS A 493 -12.33 10.02 -12.97
CA CYS A 493 -11.63 8.87 -12.42
C CYS A 493 -10.13 9.17 -12.24
N PHE A 494 -9.37 9.48 -13.30
CA PHE A 494 -8.01 10.05 -13.12
C PHE A 494 -7.48 10.87 -14.30
N ASN A 495 -6.44 11.67 -14.07
CA ASN A 495 -5.71 12.37 -15.14
C ASN A 495 -4.20 12.05 -15.12
N ALA A 496 -3.54 12.24 -16.27
CA ALA A 496 -2.10 12.15 -16.38
C ALA A 496 -1.52 13.24 -17.29
N ASN A 497 -0.48 13.93 -16.83
CA ASN A 497 0.21 14.99 -17.55
C ASN A 497 1.43 14.52 -18.35
N ALA A 498 2.06 13.42 -17.93
CA ALA A 498 3.34 12.93 -18.40
C ALA A 498 3.19 11.60 -19.16
N ASN A 499 4.28 11.11 -19.74
CA ASN A 499 4.29 10.03 -20.73
C ASN A 499 4.23 8.63 -20.08
N ASP A 500 4.06 7.63 -20.95
CA ASP A 500 4.28 6.21 -20.69
C ASP A 500 3.34 5.59 -19.65
N VAL A 501 2.10 6.10 -19.57
CA VAL A 501 1.09 5.59 -18.64
C VAL A 501 0.54 4.25 -19.12
N LYS A 502 0.46 3.28 -18.21
CA LYS A 502 -0.12 1.95 -18.46
C LYS A 502 -1.38 1.78 -17.62
N ILE A 503 -2.50 1.45 -18.26
CA ILE A 503 -3.80 1.27 -17.63
C ILE A 503 -4.34 -0.07 -18.07
N ARG A 504 -4.39 -1.04 -17.16
CA ARG A 504 -4.62 -2.45 -17.52
C ARG A 504 -5.56 -3.17 -16.57
N ASP A 505 -6.40 -4.02 -17.14
CA ASP A 505 -7.26 -4.97 -16.42
C ASP A 505 -8.15 -4.29 -15.35
N CYS A 506 -8.49 -3.01 -15.52
CA CYS A 506 -9.27 -2.24 -14.56
C CYS A 506 -10.78 -2.25 -14.88
N ARG A 507 -11.60 -2.03 -13.84
CA ARG A 507 -13.05 -1.83 -13.96
C ARG A 507 -13.47 -0.43 -13.50
N ILE A 508 -14.20 0.30 -14.32
CA ILE A 508 -14.57 1.71 -14.06
C ILE A 508 -16.06 1.93 -14.24
N VAL A 509 -16.72 2.55 -13.25
CA VAL A 509 -18.19 2.60 -13.18
C VAL A 509 -18.68 4.04 -13.00
N LEU A 510 -19.31 4.56 -14.06
CA LEU A 510 -20.22 5.70 -14.12
C LEU A 510 -19.60 7.05 -13.68
N PHE A 511 -18.39 7.34 -14.15
CA PHE A 511 -17.75 8.65 -14.00
C PHE A 511 -18.20 9.62 -15.09
N GLU A 512 -17.91 10.92 -14.91
CA GLU A 512 -18.00 11.89 -16.02
C GLU A 512 -17.02 11.47 -17.15
N HIS A 513 -15.76 11.28 -16.77
CA HIS A 513 -14.67 10.86 -17.63
C HIS A 513 -13.86 9.74 -16.94
N PHE A 514 -13.43 8.76 -17.72
CA PHE A 514 -12.53 7.71 -17.26
C PHE A 514 -11.14 8.32 -17.07
N CYS A 515 -10.59 8.94 -18.11
CA CYS A 515 -9.33 9.64 -17.98
C CYS A 515 -9.09 10.77 -18.97
N VAL A 516 -8.25 11.73 -18.54
CA VAL A 516 -7.66 12.77 -19.39
C VAL A 516 -6.15 12.55 -19.45
N LEU A 517 -5.63 12.32 -20.65
CA LEU A 517 -4.25 11.93 -20.91
C LEU A 517 -3.58 12.96 -21.82
N ALA A 518 -2.62 13.69 -21.24
CA ALA A 518 -1.82 14.66 -21.97
C ALA A 518 -0.47 14.13 -22.43
N GLY A 519 0.08 13.12 -21.75
CA GLY A 519 1.33 12.49 -22.18
C GLY A 519 1.18 11.64 -23.43
N THR A 520 2.32 11.21 -23.96
CA THR A 520 2.44 10.29 -25.11
C THR A 520 2.91 8.90 -24.66
N GLY A 521 2.81 7.89 -25.53
CA GLY A 521 3.30 6.54 -25.22
C GLY A 521 2.39 5.74 -24.30
N ASN A 522 1.10 6.08 -24.22
CA ASN A 522 0.18 5.44 -23.29
C ASN A 522 -0.32 4.08 -23.82
N LEU A 523 -0.48 3.13 -22.91
CA LEU A 523 -1.08 1.80 -23.16
C LEU A 523 -2.35 1.63 -22.33
N ILE A 524 -3.49 1.50 -23.01
CA ILE A 524 -4.79 1.26 -22.40
C ILE A 524 -5.29 -0.10 -22.87
N SER A 525 -5.23 -1.12 -22.02
CA SER A 525 -5.54 -2.49 -22.43
C SER A 525 -6.42 -3.28 -21.46
N ASN A 526 -7.32 -4.09 -22.01
CA ASN A 526 -8.14 -5.06 -21.25
C ASN A 526 -8.99 -4.46 -20.12
N ASN A 527 -9.30 -3.17 -20.19
CA ASN A 527 -10.15 -2.52 -19.19
C ASN A 527 -11.63 -2.67 -19.55
N HIS A 528 -12.48 -2.49 -18.54
CA HIS A 528 -13.93 -2.55 -18.67
C HIS A 528 -14.56 -1.31 -18.03
N TRP A 529 -15.12 -0.41 -18.83
CA TRP A 529 -15.75 0.80 -18.29
C TRP A 529 -17.15 1.11 -18.82
N PHE A 530 -18.00 1.59 -17.91
CA PHE A 530 -19.43 1.86 -18.13
C PHE A 530 -19.76 3.30 -17.79
N HIS A 531 -20.33 4.04 -18.73
CA HIS A 531 -20.59 5.47 -18.56
C HIS A 531 -22.05 5.86 -18.87
N GLY A 532 -22.93 4.90 -19.16
CA GLY A 532 -24.33 5.16 -19.49
C GLY A 532 -25.16 5.66 -18.30
N ASP A 533 -26.44 5.83 -18.56
CA ASP A 533 -27.49 6.15 -17.60
C ASP A 533 -28.82 5.56 -18.09
N SER A 534 -29.92 5.88 -17.41
CA SER A 534 -31.27 5.47 -17.78
C SER A 534 -32.02 6.50 -18.64
N SER A 535 -31.33 7.50 -19.17
CA SER A 535 -31.94 8.57 -19.98
C SER A 535 -32.17 8.07 -21.42
N SER A 536 -33.36 8.33 -21.96
CA SER A 536 -33.66 8.00 -23.36
C SER A 536 -33.01 8.99 -24.32
N ASP A 537 -32.47 8.47 -25.42
CA ASP A 537 -31.58 9.22 -26.33
C ASP A 537 -30.49 9.99 -25.57
N GLY A 538 -29.98 9.38 -24.48
CA GLY A 538 -29.18 10.06 -23.48
C GLY A 538 -27.88 10.62 -24.06
N VAL A 539 -27.47 11.79 -23.55
CA VAL A 539 -26.17 12.39 -23.90
C VAL A 539 -25.05 11.48 -23.38
N ARG A 540 -23.97 11.37 -24.15
CA ARG A 540 -22.74 10.69 -23.73
C ARG A 540 -21.61 11.72 -23.68
N LYS A 541 -20.67 11.52 -22.75
CA LYS A 541 -19.45 12.32 -22.60
C LYS A 541 -18.23 11.49 -23.00
N GLY A 542 -17.07 12.14 -23.08
CA GLY A 542 -15.80 11.44 -23.33
C GLY A 542 -15.50 10.45 -22.19
N GLY A 543 -15.15 9.21 -22.51
CA GLY A 543 -14.58 8.29 -21.54
C GLY A 543 -13.09 8.57 -21.42
N ILE A 544 -12.37 8.39 -22.52
CA ILE A 544 -10.95 8.72 -22.64
C ILE A 544 -10.82 10.03 -23.43
N ILE A 545 -10.01 10.94 -22.92
CA ILE A 545 -9.66 12.19 -23.58
C ILE A 545 -8.15 12.21 -23.80
N LEU A 546 -7.74 12.21 -25.06
CA LEU A 546 -6.35 12.42 -25.48
C LEU A 546 -6.20 13.90 -25.84
N THR A 547 -5.29 14.62 -25.20
CA THR A 547 -5.18 16.09 -25.37
C THR A 547 -3.98 16.52 -26.22
N ARG A 548 -3.30 15.57 -26.88
CA ARG A 548 -2.25 15.83 -27.88
C ARG A 548 -2.63 15.28 -29.24
N PRO A 549 -2.25 15.98 -30.34
CA PRO A 549 -2.54 15.52 -31.69
C PRO A 549 -1.78 14.22 -32.01
N ASN A 550 -0.54 14.04 -31.56
CA ASN A 550 0.17 12.77 -31.75
C ASN A 550 0.50 12.09 -30.41
N PRO A 551 -0.42 11.26 -29.87
CA PRO A 551 -0.25 10.65 -28.56
C PRO A 551 0.59 9.37 -28.57
N ALA A 552 0.98 8.82 -29.73
CA ALA A 552 1.72 7.55 -29.82
C ALA A 552 1.13 6.45 -28.90
N SER A 553 -0.19 6.27 -28.91
CA SER A 553 -0.93 5.51 -27.89
C SER A 553 -1.70 4.31 -28.47
N LEU A 554 -1.89 3.30 -27.62
CA LEU A 554 -2.59 2.06 -27.95
C LEU A 554 -3.83 1.89 -27.06
N ILE A 555 -4.98 1.64 -27.67
CA ILE A 555 -6.25 1.29 -27.01
C ILE A 555 -6.67 -0.10 -27.49
N VAL A 556 -6.44 -1.13 -26.66
CA VAL A 556 -6.45 -2.53 -27.08
C VAL A 556 -7.32 -3.42 -26.20
N GLY A 557 -8.23 -4.20 -26.79
CA GLY A 557 -8.91 -5.27 -26.07
C GLY A 557 -9.85 -4.82 -24.94
N ASN A 558 -10.33 -3.57 -24.97
CA ASN A 558 -11.17 -3.01 -23.92
C ASN A 558 -12.67 -3.22 -24.18
N TYR A 559 -13.47 -3.14 -23.12
CA TYR A 559 -14.93 -2.96 -23.18
C TYR A 559 -15.30 -1.51 -22.86
N ILE A 560 -15.93 -0.84 -23.83
CA ILE A 560 -16.16 0.61 -23.89
C ILE A 560 -17.66 0.86 -24.03
N ASP A 561 -18.29 1.31 -22.95
CA ASP A 561 -19.76 1.35 -22.88
C ASP A 561 -20.30 2.76 -22.58
N ASN A 562 -21.13 3.26 -23.52
CA ASN A 562 -21.86 4.52 -23.42
C ASN A 562 -20.96 5.74 -23.16
N ASN A 563 -19.84 5.84 -23.87
CA ASN A 563 -18.96 6.99 -23.90
C ASN A 563 -18.14 6.99 -25.20
N PHE A 564 -17.40 8.06 -25.45
CA PHE A 564 -16.53 8.16 -26.62
C PHE A 564 -15.08 8.42 -26.27
N ILE A 565 -14.18 8.03 -27.17
CA ILE A 565 -12.80 8.46 -27.18
C ILE A 565 -12.76 9.84 -27.83
N GLU A 566 -12.38 10.86 -27.07
CA GLU A 566 -12.14 12.20 -27.59
C GLU A 566 -10.65 12.39 -27.86
N TRP A 567 -10.32 12.84 -29.05
CA TRP A 567 -8.95 13.14 -29.46
C TRP A 567 -8.84 14.62 -29.85
N SER A 568 -8.22 15.41 -28.99
CA SER A 568 -8.11 16.86 -29.11
C SER A 568 -6.65 17.31 -28.96
N ASN A 569 -6.43 18.62 -29.08
CA ASN A 569 -5.18 19.31 -28.77
C ASN A 569 -5.45 20.48 -27.82
N GLU A 570 -6.24 20.25 -26.78
CA GLU A 570 -6.65 21.30 -25.83
C GLU A 570 -5.59 21.69 -24.79
N HIS A 571 -4.41 21.09 -24.86
CA HIS A 571 -3.22 21.43 -24.06
C HIS A 571 -2.08 21.96 -24.94
N ASP A 572 -2.42 22.62 -26.05
CA ASP A 572 -1.49 23.23 -26.98
C ASP A 572 -1.71 24.74 -26.99
N GLU A 573 -0.69 25.52 -26.65
CA GLU A 573 -0.74 26.98 -26.64
C GLU A 573 -0.93 27.62 -28.02
N SER A 574 -0.71 26.86 -29.08
CA SER A 574 -0.82 27.28 -30.46
C SER A 574 -1.61 26.26 -31.29
N PRO A 575 -2.93 26.11 -31.07
CA PRO A 575 -3.71 24.99 -31.57
C PRO A 575 -3.73 24.76 -33.09
N ALA A 576 -3.43 25.79 -33.87
CA ALA A 576 -3.29 25.67 -35.32
C ALA A 576 -2.07 24.79 -35.64
N ARG A 577 -2.17 23.93 -36.66
CA ARG A 577 -1.08 22.97 -36.95
C ARG A 577 0.29 23.65 -37.10
N GLY A 578 0.39 24.73 -37.88
CA GLY A 578 1.70 25.36 -38.14
C GLY A 578 2.78 24.34 -38.53
N THR A 579 3.81 24.21 -37.69
CA THR A 579 4.94 23.25 -37.80
C THR A 579 4.82 22.02 -36.92
N GLN A 580 3.79 21.90 -36.07
CA GLN A 580 3.62 20.78 -35.15
C GLN A 580 3.11 19.51 -35.87
N PHE A 581 3.21 18.36 -35.18
CA PHE A 581 2.59 17.12 -35.66
C PHE A 581 1.07 17.23 -35.69
N SER A 582 0.44 16.67 -36.72
CA SER A 582 -1.02 16.60 -36.77
C SER A 582 -1.57 15.37 -36.05
N PHE A 583 -2.89 15.13 -36.16
CA PHE A 583 -3.55 14.00 -35.49
C PHE A 583 -3.00 12.67 -36.03
N GLY A 584 -2.25 11.92 -35.22
CA GLY A 584 -1.56 10.72 -35.67
C GLY A 584 -1.05 9.80 -34.56
N GLY A 585 -0.54 8.62 -34.91
CA GLY A 585 0.06 7.69 -33.93
C GLY A 585 -0.94 7.09 -32.94
N LEU A 586 -2.17 6.83 -33.38
CA LEU A 586 -3.22 6.21 -32.55
C LEU A 586 -3.66 4.86 -33.13
N THR A 587 -3.62 3.82 -32.31
CA THR A 587 -4.16 2.50 -32.64
C THR A 587 -5.28 2.12 -31.70
N VAL A 588 -6.45 1.81 -32.26
CA VAL A 588 -7.66 1.36 -31.55
C VAL A 588 -8.03 -0.01 -32.12
N THR A 589 -7.70 -1.07 -31.38
CA THR A 589 -7.83 -2.44 -31.92
C THR A 589 -8.41 -3.45 -30.95
N GLY A 590 -9.25 -4.35 -31.47
CA GLY A 590 -9.80 -5.48 -30.70
C GLY A 590 -10.74 -5.08 -29.57
N ASN A 591 -11.31 -3.87 -29.57
CA ASN A 591 -12.19 -3.40 -28.51
C ASN A 591 -13.66 -3.76 -28.79
N ILE A 592 -14.44 -3.86 -27.72
CA ILE A 592 -15.90 -3.94 -27.74
C ILE A 592 -16.46 -2.56 -27.42
N PHE A 593 -17.20 -1.98 -28.35
CA PHE A 593 -17.89 -0.71 -28.20
C PHE A 593 -19.40 -0.95 -28.12
N ILE A 594 -20.00 -0.52 -27.01
CA ILE A 594 -21.43 -0.63 -26.75
C ILE A 594 -22.03 0.73 -26.43
N CYS A 595 -23.25 0.94 -26.89
CA CYS A 595 -24.11 2.01 -26.40
C CYS A 595 -25.56 1.52 -26.36
N THR A 596 -26.34 2.08 -25.45
CA THR A 596 -27.76 1.76 -25.27
C THR A 596 -28.54 3.06 -25.26
N ASP A 597 -29.63 3.12 -26.02
CA ASP A 597 -30.57 4.26 -26.01
C ASP A 597 -29.85 5.62 -26.10
N ALA A 598 -28.94 5.72 -27.07
CA ALA A 598 -28.13 6.90 -27.31
C ALA A 598 -28.66 7.62 -28.56
N ALA A 599 -28.60 8.96 -28.55
CA ALA A 599 -29.01 9.76 -29.69
C ALA A 599 -28.28 9.36 -30.98
N ARG A 600 -28.97 9.47 -32.13
CA ARG A 600 -28.46 9.01 -33.44
C ARG A 600 -27.11 9.61 -33.85
N TRP A 601 -26.81 10.82 -33.39
CA TRP A 601 -25.56 11.54 -33.64
C TRP A 601 -24.44 11.22 -32.63
N PHE A 602 -24.62 10.23 -31.75
CA PHE A 602 -23.54 9.70 -30.93
C PHE A 602 -22.48 9.02 -31.82
N ASN A 603 -21.21 9.16 -31.43
CA ASN A 603 -20.07 8.55 -32.11
C ASN A 603 -19.07 8.09 -31.03
N TRP A 604 -18.48 6.91 -31.18
CA TRP A 604 -17.47 6.41 -30.24
C TRP A 604 -16.08 7.03 -30.43
N ILE A 605 -15.78 7.58 -31.62
CA ILE A 605 -14.49 8.20 -31.92
C ILE A 605 -14.71 9.64 -32.36
N VAL A 606 -14.24 10.61 -31.58
CA VAL A 606 -14.45 12.03 -31.84
C VAL A 606 -13.11 12.74 -31.93
N ILE A 607 -12.77 13.29 -33.09
CA ILE A 607 -11.60 14.16 -33.25
C ILE A 607 -12.06 15.60 -33.09
N LYS A 608 -11.41 16.37 -32.21
CA LYS A 608 -11.76 17.76 -31.91
C LYS A 608 -10.56 18.68 -32.02
N PRO A 609 -10.22 19.15 -33.25
CA PRO A 609 -9.13 20.10 -33.45
C PRO A 609 -9.48 21.45 -32.84
N ARG A 610 -8.61 21.98 -31.98
CA ARG A 610 -8.74 23.32 -31.38
C ARG A 610 -8.21 24.44 -32.28
N GLY A 611 -7.61 24.11 -33.41
CA GLY A 611 -7.16 25.05 -34.44
C GLY A 611 -7.08 24.43 -35.83
N PRO A 612 -6.94 25.25 -36.89
CA PRO A 612 -7.04 24.80 -38.28
C PRO A 612 -5.77 24.14 -38.81
N GLY A 613 -5.89 23.54 -40.00
CA GLY A 613 -4.78 23.02 -40.80
C GLY A 613 -4.31 21.62 -40.40
N HIS A 614 -5.00 20.98 -39.46
CA HIS A 614 -4.75 19.61 -39.02
C HIS A 614 -5.38 18.57 -39.96
N TYR A 615 -4.82 17.37 -40.00
CA TYR A 615 -5.26 16.21 -40.79
C TYR A 615 -4.88 14.92 -40.03
N ILE A 616 -5.32 13.76 -40.52
CA ILE A 616 -4.98 12.47 -39.91
C ILE A 616 -3.74 11.86 -40.60
N HIS A 617 -2.79 11.41 -39.79
CA HIS A 617 -1.54 10.76 -40.21
C HIS A 617 -1.19 9.59 -39.28
N GLY A 618 -1.58 8.36 -39.61
CA GLY A 618 -1.31 7.18 -38.78
C GLY A 618 -2.42 6.91 -37.77
N LEU A 619 -3.60 6.53 -38.26
CA LEU A 619 -4.73 6.09 -37.44
C LEU A 619 -5.14 4.67 -37.85
N HIS A 620 -5.13 3.74 -36.90
CA HIS A 620 -5.54 2.35 -37.14
C HIS A 620 -6.74 2.01 -36.25
N VAL A 621 -7.91 1.80 -36.85
CA VAL A 621 -9.13 1.34 -36.18
C VAL A 621 -9.49 -0.02 -36.74
N THR A 622 -9.07 -1.09 -36.06
CA THR A 622 -9.09 -2.45 -36.61
C THR A 622 -9.65 -3.50 -35.68
N GLY A 623 -10.42 -4.45 -36.19
CA GLY A 623 -10.83 -5.62 -35.39
C GLY A 623 -11.76 -5.29 -34.22
N ASN A 624 -12.43 -4.14 -34.23
CA ASN A 624 -13.35 -3.74 -33.16
C ASN A 624 -14.78 -4.22 -33.44
N VAL A 625 -15.57 -4.39 -32.39
CA VAL A 625 -17.01 -4.65 -32.47
C VAL A 625 -17.77 -3.41 -32.03
N PHE A 626 -18.57 -2.82 -32.92
CA PHE A 626 -19.47 -1.71 -32.61
C PHE A 626 -20.91 -2.22 -32.56
N ARG A 627 -21.58 -2.02 -31.42
CA ARG A 627 -22.95 -2.50 -31.22
C ARG A 627 -23.80 -1.52 -30.45
N THR A 628 -24.97 -1.22 -30.99
CA THR A 628 -26.01 -0.50 -30.27
C THR A 628 -27.05 -1.46 -29.67
N PHE A 629 -27.73 -1.01 -28.64
CA PHE A 629 -28.95 -1.59 -28.10
C PHE A 629 -30.04 -0.51 -28.02
N ASN A 630 -31.30 -0.88 -28.26
CA ASN A 630 -32.46 0.02 -28.19
C ASN A 630 -32.31 1.31 -29.02
N GLY A 631 -31.89 1.16 -30.28
CA GLY A 631 -31.72 2.28 -31.20
C GLY A 631 -30.58 2.04 -32.18
N ASN A 632 -30.47 2.90 -33.19
CA ASN A 632 -29.35 2.93 -34.12
C ASN A 632 -28.65 4.28 -34.03
N ILE A 633 -27.35 4.29 -34.30
CA ILE A 633 -26.59 5.53 -34.53
C ILE A 633 -26.21 5.64 -36.01
N ASP A 634 -25.94 6.85 -36.45
CA ASP A 634 -25.60 7.07 -37.85
C ASP A 634 -24.19 6.58 -38.17
N ARG A 635 -23.21 6.93 -37.34
CA ARG A 635 -21.77 6.69 -37.57
C ARG A 635 -21.01 6.39 -36.30
N VAL A 636 -19.86 5.73 -36.40
CA VAL A 636 -19.02 5.41 -35.22
C VAL A 636 -18.03 6.52 -34.88
N GLU A 637 -17.85 7.47 -35.80
CA GLU A 637 -16.79 8.46 -35.78
C GLU A 637 -17.27 9.83 -36.29
N ARG A 638 -16.66 10.90 -35.80
CA ARG A 638 -16.85 12.24 -36.36
C ARG A 638 -15.66 13.15 -36.11
N VAL A 639 -15.64 14.26 -36.84
CA VAL A 639 -14.87 15.46 -36.49
C VAL A 639 -15.84 16.43 -35.81
N ASP A 640 -15.52 16.84 -34.59
CA ASP A 640 -16.19 17.95 -33.91
C ASP A 640 -15.58 19.26 -34.42
N THR A 641 -16.31 19.94 -35.30
CA THR A 641 -15.89 21.18 -35.96
C THR A 641 -16.23 22.44 -35.17
N SER A 642 -16.50 22.33 -33.87
CA SER A 642 -16.82 23.50 -33.02
C SER A 642 -15.70 24.53 -32.97
N PHE A 643 -14.45 24.14 -33.26
CA PHE A 643 -13.29 25.04 -33.32
C PHE A 643 -12.67 25.05 -34.72
N ALA A 644 -12.35 23.88 -35.27
CA ALA A 644 -11.80 23.75 -36.61
C ALA A 644 -12.10 22.37 -37.22
N ASP A 645 -12.10 22.30 -38.55
CA ASP A 645 -12.21 21.05 -39.31
C ASP A 645 -10.83 20.54 -39.77
N LEU A 646 -10.80 19.32 -40.30
CA LEU A 646 -9.60 18.70 -40.84
C LEU A 646 -9.35 19.06 -42.32
N ASP A 647 -8.07 19.10 -42.71
CA ASP A 647 -7.63 19.13 -44.09
C ASP A 647 -7.67 17.73 -44.69
N TYR A 648 -8.83 17.38 -45.24
CA TYR A 648 -9.06 16.08 -45.87
C TYR A 648 -8.16 15.82 -47.09
N GLY A 649 -7.51 16.84 -47.68
CA GLY A 649 -6.59 16.69 -48.79
C GLY A 649 -5.21 16.15 -48.39
N ARG A 650 -4.94 16.00 -47.09
CA ARG A 650 -3.63 15.61 -46.55
C ARG A 650 -3.62 14.32 -45.73
N MET A 651 -4.75 13.61 -45.74
CA MET A 651 -4.96 12.36 -45.00
C MET A 651 -3.98 11.26 -45.43
N ARG A 652 -3.30 10.62 -44.48
CA ARG A 652 -2.24 9.63 -44.71
C ARG A 652 -2.30 8.50 -43.69
N ASP A 653 -1.91 7.31 -44.11
CA ASP A 653 -1.75 6.13 -43.25
C ASP A 653 -2.95 5.86 -42.34
N ILE A 654 -4.13 5.71 -42.94
CA ILE A 654 -5.38 5.47 -42.22
C ILE A 654 -5.85 4.06 -42.54
N THR A 655 -6.00 3.23 -41.51
CA THR A 655 -6.62 1.91 -41.65
C THR A 655 -7.93 1.88 -40.87
N PHE A 656 -9.03 1.55 -41.55
CA PHE A 656 -10.33 1.38 -40.91
C PHE A 656 -10.96 0.09 -41.45
N GLU A 657 -10.58 -1.04 -40.89
CA GLU A 657 -10.89 -2.36 -41.47
C GLU A 657 -11.17 -3.42 -40.41
N SER A 658 -11.73 -4.55 -40.86
CA SER A 658 -12.02 -5.71 -39.98
C SER A 658 -12.90 -5.39 -38.77
N ASN A 659 -13.64 -4.28 -38.79
CA ASN A 659 -14.60 -3.93 -37.75
C ASN A 659 -15.98 -4.53 -38.04
N ALA A 660 -16.67 -4.96 -36.99
CA ALA A 660 -18.07 -5.39 -37.04
C ALA A 660 -19.00 -4.24 -36.62
N PHE A 661 -20.12 -4.08 -37.32
CA PHE A 661 -21.07 -3.00 -37.10
C PHE A 661 -22.49 -3.57 -36.93
N HIS A 662 -23.11 -3.30 -35.79
CA HIS A 662 -24.48 -3.71 -35.48
C HIS A 662 -25.28 -2.50 -34.96
N GLY A 663 -26.30 -2.08 -35.72
CA GLY A 663 -27.09 -0.88 -35.41
C GLY A 663 -26.43 0.44 -35.82
N ILE A 664 -25.53 0.41 -36.80
CA ILE A 664 -24.86 1.59 -37.38
C ILE A 664 -25.39 1.76 -38.81
N ASN A 665 -25.95 2.93 -39.12
CA ASN A 665 -26.59 3.18 -40.42
C ASN A 665 -25.56 3.38 -41.55
N GLU A 666 -24.39 3.96 -41.25
CA GLU A 666 -23.35 4.29 -42.22
C GLU A 666 -21.98 3.72 -41.79
N PRO A 667 -21.74 2.41 -41.96
CA PRO A 667 -20.48 1.80 -41.55
C PRO A 667 -19.31 2.30 -42.40
N ALA A 668 -18.32 2.90 -41.73
CA ALA A 668 -17.10 3.41 -42.35
C ALA A 668 -16.06 2.30 -42.61
N ARG A 669 -15.39 2.35 -43.77
CA ARG A 669 -14.30 1.44 -44.15
C ARG A 669 -13.22 2.18 -44.93
N ASN A 670 -11.96 1.85 -44.69
CA ASN A 670 -10.83 2.36 -45.46
C ASN A 670 -9.78 1.26 -45.68
N PRO A 671 -9.65 0.70 -46.90
CA PRO A 671 -10.39 1.05 -48.12
C PRO A 671 -11.86 0.63 -48.07
N ALA A 672 -12.74 1.44 -48.66
CA ALA A 672 -14.14 1.09 -48.92
C ALA A 672 -14.28 0.35 -50.25
N SER A 673 -15.14 -0.67 -50.28
CA SER A 673 -15.48 -1.43 -51.48
C SER A 673 -16.93 -1.15 -51.88
N LEU A 674 -17.15 -0.52 -53.03
CA LEU A 674 -18.46 -0.09 -53.51
C LEU A 674 -18.76 -0.63 -54.90
N SER A 675 -20.02 -0.93 -55.18
CA SER A 675 -20.51 -1.36 -56.49
C SER A 675 -21.22 -0.20 -57.18
N HIS A 676 -20.82 0.12 -58.40
CA HIS A 676 -21.48 1.11 -59.26
C HIS A 676 -22.07 0.43 -60.48
N ARG A 677 -23.33 0.73 -60.81
CA ARG A 677 -23.98 0.30 -62.05
C ARG A 677 -24.31 1.51 -62.89
N GLU A 678 -23.70 1.59 -64.07
CA GLU A 678 -24.06 2.57 -65.08
C GLU A 678 -25.04 1.93 -66.07
N ALA A 679 -26.27 2.41 -66.09
CA ALA A 679 -27.34 1.82 -66.90
C ALA A 679 -27.27 2.27 -68.37
N ALA A 680 -26.82 3.50 -68.63
CA ALA A 680 -26.71 4.06 -69.97
C ALA A 680 -25.26 4.04 -70.43
N ALA A 681 -25.03 3.73 -71.71
CA ALA A 681 -23.69 3.75 -72.27
C ALA A 681 -23.17 5.19 -72.28
N THR A 682 -22.18 5.48 -71.43
CA THR A 682 -21.59 6.81 -71.27
C THR A 682 -20.07 6.72 -71.09
N ARG A 683 -19.34 7.78 -71.46
CA ARG A 683 -17.88 7.80 -71.40
C ARG A 683 -17.33 8.10 -70.00
N VAL A 684 -18.11 8.75 -69.16
CA VAL A 684 -17.67 9.26 -67.86
C VAL A 684 -18.65 8.79 -66.82
N TRP A 685 -18.25 7.83 -66.00
CA TRP A 685 -19.05 7.40 -64.86
C TRP A 685 -18.61 8.21 -63.65
N VAL A 686 -19.55 8.87 -62.98
CA VAL A 686 -19.29 9.65 -61.77
C VAL A 686 -19.77 8.85 -60.57
N ILE A 687 -18.84 8.36 -59.77
CA ILE A 687 -19.13 7.43 -58.68
C ILE A 687 -18.94 8.12 -57.34
N ASN A 688 -19.92 7.98 -56.44
CA ASN A 688 -19.88 8.57 -55.10
C ASN A 688 -19.31 7.57 -54.09
N SER A 689 -18.32 7.99 -53.29
CA SER A 689 -17.79 7.18 -52.18
C SER A 689 -18.54 7.40 -50.86
N ALA A 690 -19.32 8.48 -50.74
CA ALA A 690 -20.10 8.74 -49.54
C ALA A 690 -21.25 7.72 -49.40
N PRO A 691 -21.59 7.28 -48.17
CA PRO A 691 -21.01 7.70 -46.88
C PRO A 691 -19.85 6.80 -46.38
N LEU A 692 -19.25 5.98 -47.24
CA LEU A 692 -18.49 4.78 -46.83
C LEU A 692 -17.10 5.06 -46.26
N LEU A 693 -16.50 6.20 -46.57
CA LEU A 693 -15.15 6.54 -46.09
C LEU A 693 -15.21 7.16 -44.67
N PRO A 694 -14.22 6.87 -43.79
CA PRO A 694 -14.19 7.41 -42.44
C PRO A 694 -14.16 8.94 -42.41
N PHE A 695 -14.77 9.52 -41.38
CA PHE A 695 -14.86 10.96 -41.13
C PHE A 695 -15.46 11.76 -42.30
N GLY A 696 -16.22 11.10 -43.19
CA GLY A 696 -16.68 11.73 -44.43
C GLY A 696 -15.52 12.13 -45.35
N GLY A 697 -14.45 11.35 -45.38
CA GLY A 697 -13.25 11.61 -46.16
C GLY A 697 -13.45 11.68 -47.68
N ARG A 698 -12.47 12.28 -48.36
CA ARG A 698 -12.41 12.40 -49.82
C ARG A 698 -12.04 11.07 -50.47
N ALA A 699 -12.43 10.85 -51.73
CA ALA A 699 -11.99 9.70 -52.51
C ALA A 699 -10.58 9.94 -53.09
N ARG A 700 -9.55 9.90 -52.23
CA ARG A 700 -8.17 10.31 -52.57
C ARG A 700 -7.44 9.32 -53.47
N VAL A 701 -7.65 8.04 -53.24
CA VAL A 701 -7.00 6.97 -54.03
C VAL A 701 -8.06 5.94 -54.39
N VAL A 702 -8.06 5.49 -55.64
CA VAL A 702 -8.85 4.34 -56.08
C VAL A 702 -7.86 3.24 -56.41
N GLU A 703 -7.76 2.26 -55.52
CA GLU A 703 -6.81 1.15 -55.64
C GLU A 703 -7.21 0.16 -56.74
N ALA A 704 -8.52 0.03 -57.01
CA ALA A 704 -9.04 -0.87 -58.03
C ALA A 704 -10.39 -0.41 -58.56
N ALA A 705 -10.63 -0.62 -59.85
CA ALA A 705 -11.94 -0.54 -60.49
C ALA A 705 -12.07 -1.72 -61.44
N LEU A 706 -12.85 -2.73 -61.06
CA LEU A 706 -12.96 -4.00 -61.78
C LEU A 706 -14.41 -4.23 -62.24
N PRO A 707 -14.64 -4.73 -63.47
CA PRO A 707 -15.97 -5.14 -63.91
C PRO A 707 -16.60 -6.21 -63.01
N GLU A 708 -17.88 -6.05 -62.69
CA GLU A 708 -18.73 -7.08 -62.06
C GLU A 708 -19.66 -7.68 -63.12
N GLY A 709 -19.09 -8.49 -64.00
CA GLY A 709 -19.76 -9.06 -65.17
C GLY A 709 -19.35 -8.37 -66.47
N ARG A 710 -20.17 -8.56 -67.51
CA ARG A 710 -19.94 -8.02 -68.84
C ARG A 710 -20.15 -6.50 -68.86
N LEU A 711 -19.23 -5.79 -69.52
CA LEU A 711 -19.40 -4.38 -69.89
C LEU A 711 -19.81 -4.30 -71.36
N GLU A 712 -20.67 -3.35 -71.70
CA GLU A 712 -21.26 -3.24 -73.03
C GLU A 712 -21.17 -1.81 -73.57
N ASP A 713 -20.95 -1.67 -74.88
CA ASP A 713 -21.10 -0.38 -75.56
C ASP A 713 -22.56 -0.10 -75.94
N ALA A 714 -22.82 1.06 -76.56
CA ALA A 714 -24.16 1.45 -76.98
C ALA A 714 -24.83 0.49 -77.99
N SER A 715 -24.06 -0.39 -78.63
CA SER A 715 -24.56 -1.41 -79.57
C SER A 715 -24.77 -2.79 -78.93
N GLY A 716 -24.50 -2.94 -77.63
CA GLY A 716 -24.55 -4.22 -76.93
C GLY A 716 -23.31 -5.10 -77.15
N GLY A 717 -22.24 -4.54 -77.73
CA GLY A 717 -20.96 -5.22 -77.92
C GLY A 717 -20.14 -5.27 -76.63
N THR A 718 -19.39 -6.35 -76.39
CA THR A 718 -18.58 -6.49 -75.16
C THR A 718 -17.40 -5.53 -75.15
N VAL A 719 -17.13 -4.94 -73.99
CA VAL A 719 -15.99 -4.05 -73.74
C VAL A 719 -14.99 -4.74 -72.79
N HIS A 720 -13.71 -4.78 -73.20
CA HIS A 720 -12.60 -5.38 -72.45
C HIS A 720 -11.51 -4.37 -72.05
N GLU A 721 -11.75 -3.07 -72.24
CA GLU A 721 -10.76 -2.04 -71.94
C GLU A 721 -10.63 -1.79 -70.43
N SER A 722 -9.46 -1.27 -70.01
CA SER A 722 -9.27 -0.77 -68.65
C SER A 722 -9.48 0.74 -68.63
N PRO A 723 -10.31 1.28 -67.72
CA PRO A 723 -10.61 2.70 -67.69
C PRO A 723 -9.47 3.50 -67.02
N TRP A 724 -9.42 4.80 -67.33
CA TRP A 724 -8.65 5.76 -66.55
C TRP A 724 -9.46 6.21 -65.33
N ILE A 725 -8.81 6.29 -64.16
CA ILE A 725 -9.41 6.78 -62.92
C ILE A 725 -8.95 8.20 -62.61
N ASP A 726 -9.92 9.07 -62.30
CA ASP A 726 -9.72 10.43 -61.84
C ASP A 726 -10.33 10.61 -60.43
N PRO A 727 -9.52 10.56 -59.36
CA PRO A 727 -9.98 10.69 -57.97
C PRO A 727 -10.38 12.12 -57.60
N GLU A 728 -10.89 12.31 -56.38
CA GLU A 728 -11.22 13.62 -55.78
C GLU A 728 -12.07 14.57 -56.65
N HIS A 729 -13.12 14.03 -57.28
CA HIS A 729 -14.05 14.79 -58.11
C HIS A 729 -15.19 15.46 -57.31
N GLY A 730 -15.65 16.62 -57.78
CA GLY A 730 -16.77 17.39 -57.22
C GLY A 730 -16.41 18.27 -56.02
N ALA A 731 -17.34 19.14 -55.59
CA ALA A 731 -17.09 20.20 -54.60
C ALA A 731 -16.60 19.72 -53.21
N GLY A 732 -16.79 18.45 -52.87
CA GLY A 732 -16.30 17.85 -51.62
C GLY A 732 -15.21 16.79 -51.81
N GLY A 733 -14.76 16.53 -53.04
CA GLY A 733 -13.79 15.47 -53.35
C GLY A 733 -14.27 14.05 -53.00
N ARG A 734 -15.56 13.84 -52.70
CA ARG A 734 -16.15 12.54 -52.33
C ARG A 734 -16.64 11.72 -53.52
N LYS A 735 -16.35 12.16 -54.74
CA LYS A 735 -16.64 11.41 -55.95
C LYS A 735 -15.33 11.09 -56.65
N PHE A 736 -15.36 10.13 -57.56
CA PHE A 736 -14.28 9.89 -58.51
C PHE A 736 -14.90 9.57 -59.87
N ARG A 737 -14.12 9.74 -60.93
CA ARG A 737 -14.56 9.44 -62.29
C ARG A 737 -13.86 8.19 -62.82
N VAL A 738 -14.63 7.34 -63.48
CA VAL A 738 -14.15 6.24 -64.31
C VAL A 738 -14.34 6.67 -65.76
N LEU A 739 -13.24 6.79 -66.49
CA LEU A 739 -13.17 7.40 -67.81
C LEU A 739 -12.88 6.33 -68.86
N TRP A 740 -13.80 6.20 -69.80
CA TRP A 740 -13.75 5.23 -70.89
C TRP A 740 -13.37 5.88 -72.22
N SER A 741 -12.76 5.11 -73.11
CA SER A 741 -12.41 5.57 -74.46
C SER A 741 -13.67 5.78 -75.33
N ARG A 742 -14.74 5.04 -75.03
CA ARG A 742 -16.04 5.05 -75.71
C ARG A 742 -17.21 5.00 -74.70
N PRO A 743 -18.47 5.23 -75.11
CA PRO A 743 -19.61 5.05 -74.21
C PRO A 743 -19.74 3.59 -73.76
N VAL A 744 -19.75 3.35 -72.44
CA VAL A 744 -19.84 2.02 -71.81
C VAL A 744 -20.95 2.02 -70.76
N ALA A 745 -21.69 0.91 -70.67
CA ALA A 745 -22.64 0.59 -69.61
C ALA A 745 -22.23 -0.72 -68.93
N GLY A 746 -22.69 -0.93 -67.70
CA GLY A 746 -22.44 -2.16 -66.96
C GLY A 746 -22.29 -1.92 -65.47
N ARG A 747 -21.60 -2.83 -64.78
CA ARG A 747 -21.38 -2.76 -63.35
C ARG A 747 -19.90 -2.94 -63.03
N MET A 748 -19.41 -2.20 -62.05
CA MET A 748 -18.04 -2.31 -61.55
C MET A 748 -17.99 -2.28 -60.03
N ARG A 749 -17.02 -3.02 -59.47
CA ARG A 749 -16.58 -2.89 -58.09
C ARG A 749 -15.39 -1.97 -58.03
N CYS A 750 -15.47 -0.94 -57.19
CA CYS A 750 -14.37 -0.01 -56.95
C CYS A 750 -13.90 -0.13 -55.50
N ARG A 751 -12.58 -0.13 -55.30
CA ARG A 751 -11.91 -0.08 -54.00
C ARG A 751 -11.27 1.31 -53.84
N VAL A 752 -11.78 2.10 -52.90
CA VAL A 752 -11.47 3.52 -52.74
C VAL A 752 -10.99 3.82 -51.32
N ARG A 753 -10.06 4.76 -51.18
CA ARG A 753 -9.46 5.19 -49.93
C ARG A 753 -9.62 6.67 -49.67
N MET A 754 -9.58 7.04 -48.39
CA MET A 754 -9.56 8.42 -47.93
C MET A 754 -8.16 9.00 -47.71
N ASP A 755 -7.12 8.20 -47.87
CA ASP A 755 -5.73 8.54 -47.57
C ASP A 755 -4.80 8.15 -48.73
N GLN A 756 -3.56 8.63 -48.66
CA GLN A 756 -2.45 8.13 -49.48
C GLN A 756 -1.56 7.25 -48.58
N PRO A 757 -1.54 5.91 -48.78
CA PRO A 757 -0.83 4.98 -47.91
C PRO A 757 0.69 4.81 -48.21
N GLY A 758 1.24 5.53 -49.19
CA GLY A 758 2.65 5.42 -49.61
C GLY A 758 2.84 5.56 -51.10
#